data_AF-F6GW68-F1
#
_entry.id   AF-F6GW68-F1
#
_cell.length_a   1.000
_cell.length_b   1.000
_cell.length_c   1.000
_cell.angle_alpha   90.00
_cell.angle_beta   90.00
_cell.angle_gamma   90.00
#
_symmetry.space_group_name_H-M   'P 1'
#
loop_
_entity.id
_entity.type
_entity.pdbx_description
1 polymer ?
#
loop_
_entity_poly.entity_id
_entity_poly.type
_entity_poly.pdbx_seq_one_letter_code
_entity_poly.pdbx_strand_id
1 'polypeptide(L)'
;MENSSRWSRQVLSLIKRLSTILRESEIFSELISDDFQTFFYNQTLDHFNYRPESYYTFQQRYVMNFKYWGGANASAPIFAYLGAEAALDFDLTGVGFPVDNALQFKALLVYIEHRYYGQSIPFGSREEALKNASTRGYFNSAQAIADYAEVLEYIKKKLLAENSPVIVIGGSYGGMLASWFRLKYPHVALGALASSAPILYFDDITPQNGYYSIVTKDFREASESCYSTIRESWSEIDRVASEPNGLSILSKKFRTCAELNKSNELKDYLETMYAVAAQYNHPPRYPVTVVCGGIDGAPEGSDILSRIFAGVVAYRGNSSCYNTSVNPTETSEGWRWQTCSEMVMPIGRGDNDTMFPPSPFNLTTFIQACTSLYDVPPRPHWITTYYGGHDIKLILHRFASNIIFSNGLRDPYSSAGVLKNISHTVLAIHTVNGSHCLDILPAKSTDPEWLIMQRKTEVEIIESWIAQYHADLDATRKRTLYSLQWLPFLIPTLILSCCVSAAQFNVPRLGPLSRGILRNPEPAAVSESFYKDLKTFFYAQTLDHFNYRPESYKTFRQRYVMNFKHWGGAKAGAPIFAYLGAEAPLDGDLVNIGFVNDNAARFNALLIYIEHRYYGKSIPFGSTKVALKNASTLGYFNSAQAIADYAAVLMHVKKRLHAQNSPVIVIGGSYGGMLASWFRLKYPHIALGALASSAPILYFDEIAPEIGYYSIVTKDFREASESCYRTIRRSWSEIDRIASKPNGLSILSKRFKTCAHLESSFELKDYLDSIYAEAAQYNEPPTYPVTVVCKGINGASKRTDTLGRIFHGLVAIAGKRSCYDTKEFNYPTETYLGWRWQKCSEMVLPIGHATNDTMFQPEPFNLNRFIKECNSLYSVSPRPHWVTTYYGGRDIKLILHRFASNIIFSNGLRDPYSSGGVLENISDTLVAVYTRHGSHCLDILPSQKSDPQWLVMQRKMEVEIIKGWMDKYYTDLANRR
;
A
#
# COMPACT_ATOMS: atom_id res chain seq x y z
N MET A 1 -0.87 -33.73 63.64
CA MET A 1 -0.11 -32.60 63.03
C MET A 1 0.82 -33.10 61.94
N GLU A 2 0.30 -33.71 60.87
CA GLU A 2 1.13 -34.24 59.76
C GLU A 2 0.57 -33.96 58.36
N ASN A 3 -0.60 -33.30 58.25
CA ASN A 3 -1.21 -32.95 56.97
C ASN A 3 -0.93 -31.52 56.48
N SER A 4 -0.20 -30.68 57.24
CA SER A 4 0.21 -29.34 56.75
C SER A 4 1.62 -29.30 56.11
N SER A 5 2.41 -30.38 56.18
CA SER A 5 3.78 -30.43 55.61
C SER A 5 3.87 -30.97 54.17
N ARG A 6 2.75 -31.47 53.61
CA ARG A 6 2.64 -31.98 52.23
C ARG A 6 2.06 -30.93 51.27
N TRP A 7 1.16 -30.09 51.77
CA TRP A 7 0.65 -28.91 51.05
C TRP A 7 1.72 -27.82 50.86
N SER A 8 2.58 -27.56 51.85
CA SER A 8 3.64 -26.56 51.68
C SER A 8 4.73 -26.98 50.68
N ARG A 9 5.00 -28.29 50.53
CA ARG A 9 5.99 -28.82 49.56
C ARG A 9 5.48 -28.85 48.11
N GLN A 10 4.18 -29.09 47.88
CA GLN A 10 3.58 -29.00 46.54
C GLN A 10 3.42 -27.55 46.09
N VAL A 11 3.06 -26.64 47.01
CA VAL A 11 3.01 -25.18 46.75
C VAL A 11 4.41 -24.60 46.53
N LEU A 12 5.43 -25.04 47.26
CA LEU A 12 6.83 -24.62 47.02
C LEU A 12 7.41 -25.13 45.68
N SER A 13 6.96 -26.29 45.16
CA SER A 13 7.40 -26.79 43.84
C SER A 13 6.66 -26.13 42.67
N LEU A 14 5.40 -25.71 42.89
CA LEU A 14 4.61 -24.92 41.96
C LEU A 14 5.12 -23.47 41.92
N ILE A 15 5.51 -22.89 43.06
CA ILE A 15 6.20 -21.59 43.14
C ILE A 15 7.58 -21.66 42.50
N LYS A 16 8.33 -22.77 42.62
CA LYS A 16 9.64 -22.94 41.93
C LYS A 16 9.54 -23.09 40.41
N ARG A 17 8.43 -23.63 39.88
CA ARG A 17 8.17 -23.77 38.43
C ARG A 17 7.49 -22.55 37.82
N LEU A 18 6.62 -21.86 38.56
CA LEU A 18 6.16 -20.51 38.23
C LEU A 18 7.34 -19.53 38.26
N SER A 19 8.27 -19.65 39.22
CA SER A 19 9.52 -18.89 39.25
C SER A 19 10.57 -19.38 38.26
N THR A 20 10.28 -20.22 37.27
CA THR A 20 11.20 -20.49 36.15
C THR A 20 10.70 -19.79 34.88
N ILE A 21 9.38 -19.72 34.69
CA ILE A 21 8.73 -19.01 33.58
C ILE A 21 8.58 -17.51 33.91
N LEU A 22 8.22 -17.16 35.15
CA LEU A 22 8.29 -15.79 35.65
C LEU A 22 9.74 -15.34 35.85
N ARG A 23 10.68 -16.26 36.18
CA ARG A 23 12.12 -15.92 36.11
C ARG A 23 12.59 -15.71 34.69
N GLU A 24 12.14 -16.44 33.68
CA GLU A 24 12.56 -16.13 32.32
C GLU A 24 12.01 -14.78 31.84
N SER A 25 10.82 -14.34 32.26
CA SER A 25 10.38 -12.96 31.97
C SER A 25 11.01 -11.89 32.89
N GLU A 26 11.25 -12.18 34.17
CA GLU A 26 11.85 -11.24 35.15
C GLU A 26 13.39 -11.13 34.98
N ILE A 27 14.09 -12.23 34.70
CA ILE A 27 15.54 -12.26 34.39
C ILE A 27 15.79 -11.56 33.06
N PHE A 28 14.91 -11.67 32.06
CA PHE A 28 15.07 -10.95 30.80
C PHE A 28 14.75 -9.45 30.92
N SER A 29 13.80 -9.08 31.78
CA SER A 29 13.59 -7.69 32.18
C SER A 29 14.85 -7.07 32.83
N GLU A 30 15.62 -7.85 33.58
CA GLU A 30 16.93 -7.44 34.14
C GLU A 30 18.09 -7.45 33.10
N LEU A 31 17.88 -7.99 31.90
CA LEU A 31 18.91 -8.16 30.84
C LEU A 31 18.79 -7.17 29.67
N ILE A 32 17.68 -6.43 29.57
CA ILE A 32 17.52 -5.35 28.61
C ILE A 32 18.35 -4.16 29.11
N SER A 33 19.33 -3.75 28.32
CA SER A 33 20.15 -2.58 28.65
C SER A 33 19.28 -1.34 28.88
N ASP A 34 19.62 -0.54 29.91
CA ASP A 34 19.02 0.78 30.19
C ASP A 34 19.01 1.74 28.99
N ASP A 35 19.80 1.44 27.95
CA ASP A 35 19.85 2.18 26.69
C ASP A 35 18.57 2.05 25.84
N PHE A 36 17.75 1.01 26.06
CA PHE A 36 16.49 0.80 25.35
C PHE A 36 15.31 1.44 26.08
N GLN A 37 14.65 2.38 25.42
CA GLN A 37 13.50 3.10 25.96
C GLN A 37 12.22 2.65 25.25
N THR A 38 11.24 2.21 26.04
CA THR A 38 9.93 1.78 25.52
C THR A 38 8.98 2.96 25.39
N PHE A 39 8.29 3.01 24.25
CA PHE A 39 7.27 4.00 23.93
C PHE A 39 6.02 3.33 23.36
N PHE A 40 4.93 4.08 23.32
CA PHE A 40 3.68 3.67 22.70
C PHE A 40 3.20 4.72 21.71
N TYR A 41 2.73 4.27 20.56
CA TYR A 41 2.08 5.09 19.55
C TYR A 41 0.58 4.78 19.57
N ASN A 42 -0.27 5.81 19.51
CA ASN A 42 -1.71 5.62 19.46
C ASN A 42 -2.14 5.28 18.03
N GLN A 43 -2.10 3.99 17.72
CA GLN A 43 -2.24 3.44 16.39
C GLN A 43 -3.69 3.35 15.95
N THR A 44 -3.97 3.66 14.68
CA THR A 44 -5.28 3.47 14.07
C THR A 44 -5.55 1.98 13.86
N LEU A 45 -6.75 1.51 14.24
CA LEU A 45 -7.12 0.10 14.11
C LEU A 45 -7.13 -0.39 12.66
N ASP A 46 -7.72 0.41 11.76
CA ASP A 46 -7.85 0.08 10.34
C ASP A 46 -7.45 1.25 9.44
N HIS A 47 -6.36 1.04 8.71
CA HIS A 47 -5.74 2.02 7.82
C HIS A 47 -6.47 2.17 6.48
N PHE A 48 -7.22 1.15 6.06
CA PHE A 48 -7.75 1.04 4.70
C PHE A 48 -9.27 1.13 4.63
N ASN A 49 -9.88 1.58 5.72
CA ASN A 49 -11.31 1.73 5.86
C ASN A 49 -11.66 2.94 6.73
N TYR A 50 -12.82 3.53 6.50
CA TYR A 50 -13.30 4.77 7.12
C TYR A 50 -14.64 4.58 7.83
N ARG A 51 -15.00 3.34 8.17
CA ARG A 51 -16.13 3.06 9.06
C ARG A 51 -15.88 3.67 10.44
N PRO A 52 -16.93 3.94 11.25
CA PRO A 52 -16.76 4.43 12.61
C PRO A 52 -15.79 3.57 13.45
N GLU A 53 -15.84 2.25 13.32
CA GLU A 53 -14.96 1.34 14.07
C GLU A 53 -13.50 1.40 13.59
N SER A 54 -13.25 1.81 12.34
CA SER A 54 -11.91 1.93 11.77
C SER A 54 -11.08 3.04 12.43
N TYR A 55 -11.72 3.97 13.14
CA TYR A 55 -11.08 5.05 13.89
C TYR A 55 -10.76 4.69 15.33
N TYR A 56 -11.12 3.48 15.79
CA TYR A 56 -10.64 3.01 17.08
C TYR A 56 -9.12 2.97 17.07
N THR A 57 -8.54 3.16 18.25
CA THR A 57 -7.09 3.20 18.41
C THR A 57 -6.63 2.20 19.45
N PHE A 58 -5.38 1.76 19.34
CA PHE A 58 -4.72 0.92 20.31
C PHE A 58 -3.29 1.40 20.54
N GLN A 59 -2.71 1.07 21.68
CA GLN A 59 -1.31 1.41 21.97
C GLN A 59 -0.40 0.39 21.28
N GLN A 60 0.34 0.82 20.27
CA GLN A 60 1.37 0.01 19.65
C GLN A 60 2.72 0.31 20.27
N ARG A 61 3.38 -0.73 20.79
CA ARG A 61 4.69 -0.62 21.41
C ARG A 61 5.78 -0.45 20.35
N TYR A 62 6.70 0.47 20.60
CA TYR A 62 7.96 0.54 19.90
C TYR A 62 9.06 0.92 20.90
N VAL A 63 10.29 0.46 20.63
CA VAL A 63 11.43 0.65 21.52
C VAL A 63 12.53 1.36 20.75
N MET A 64 13.15 2.37 21.36
CA MET A 64 14.22 3.14 20.74
C MET A 64 15.50 3.06 21.55
N ASN A 65 16.65 3.05 20.86
CA ASN A 65 17.96 3.19 21.49
C ASN A 65 18.71 4.35 20.85
N PHE A 66 19.00 5.36 21.67
CA PHE A 66 19.63 6.62 21.25
C PHE A 66 21.15 6.65 21.43
N LYS A 67 21.74 5.62 22.06
CA LYS A 67 23.12 5.63 22.58
C LYS A 67 24.16 6.15 21.59
N TYR A 68 24.02 5.76 20.31
CA TYR A 68 24.95 6.13 19.25
C TYR A 68 24.34 7.04 18.17
N TRP A 69 23.11 7.52 18.35
CA TRP A 69 22.45 8.28 17.30
C TRP A 69 23.13 9.62 17.06
N GLY A 70 23.53 9.87 15.81
CA GLY A 70 24.20 11.12 15.39
C GLY A 70 23.28 12.35 15.34
N GLY A 71 21.98 12.16 15.54
CA GLY A 71 20.98 13.24 15.57
C GLY A 71 20.47 13.66 14.20
N ALA A 72 19.33 14.37 14.21
CA ALA A 72 18.62 14.78 13.02
C ALA A 72 19.38 15.79 12.14
N ASN A 73 20.18 16.68 12.74
CA ASN A 73 20.98 17.68 12.01
C ASN A 73 22.01 17.04 11.08
N ALA A 74 22.57 15.89 11.47
CA ALA A 74 23.46 15.10 10.63
C ALA A 74 22.71 14.22 9.62
N SER A 75 21.37 14.26 9.62
CA SER A 75 20.51 13.32 8.89
C SER A 75 20.89 11.87 9.20
N ALA A 76 21.28 11.58 10.44
CA ALA A 76 21.80 10.28 10.84
C ALA A 76 20.74 9.17 10.63
N PRO A 77 21.15 7.98 10.17
CA PRO A 77 20.23 6.92 9.76
C PRO A 77 19.39 6.38 10.92
N ILE A 78 18.25 5.79 10.56
CA ILE A 78 17.39 5.03 11.47
C ILE A 78 17.42 3.57 11.04
N PHE A 79 17.84 2.67 11.91
CA PHE A 79 17.75 1.22 11.71
C PHE A 79 16.49 0.72 12.41
N ALA A 80 15.51 0.30 11.60
CA ALA A 80 14.18 -0.09 12.06
C ALA A 80 14.00 -1.61 11.95
N TYR A 81 13.98 -2.32 13.08
CA TYR A 81 13.59 -3.72 13.10
C TYR A 81 12.07 -3.84 13.11
N LEU A 82 11.53 -4.60 12.15
CA LEU A 82 10.10 -4.85 12.04
C LEU A 82 9.76 -6.16 12.76
N GLY A 83 9.03 -6.04 13.88
CA GLY A 83 8.62 -7.19 14.69
C GLY A 83 7.85 -8.23 13.88
N ALA A 84 8.09 -9.50 14.17
CA ALA A 84 7.55 -10.61 13.41
C ALA A 84 6.40 -11.30 14.17
N GLU A 85 6.45 -12.61 14.34
CA GLU A 85 5.41 -13.45 14.96
C GLU A 85 5.56 -13.62 16.48
N ALA A 86 6.06 -12.63 17.21
CA ALA A 86 6.27 -12.72 18.66
C ALA A 86 6.31 -11.35 19.36
N ALA A 87 6.31 -11.38 20.70
CA ALA A 87 6.58 -10.20 21.51
C ALA A 87 8.03 -9.71 21.30
N LEU A 88 8.21 -8.40 21.26
CA LEU A 88 9.50 -7.76 20.93
C LEU A 88 10.62 -8.04 21.95
N ASP A 89 10.29 -8.51 23.15
CA ASP A 89 11.25 -8.64 24.26
C ASP A 89 12.40 -9.59 23.92
N PHE A 90 12.13 -10.65 23.14
CA PHE A 90 13.15 -11.54 22.62
C PHE A 90 13.98 -10.91 21.51
N ASP A 91 13.38 -10.04 20.69
CA ASP A 91 14.09 -9.37 19.59
C ASP A 91 15.12 -8.37 20.11
N LEU A 92 14.83 -7.66 21.21
CA LEU A 92 15.73 -6.64 21.79
C LEU A 92 17.10 -7.20 22.20
N THR A 93 17.17 -8.50 22.53
CA THR A 93 18.40 -9.19 22.91
C THR A 93 18.87 -10.20 21.87
N GLY A 94 17.95 -10.75 21.08
CA GLY A 94 18.19 -11.79 20.08
C GLY A 94 18.54 -11.27 18.68
N VAL A 95 18.22 -10.01 18.36
CA VAL A 95 18.54 -9.38 17.07
C VAL A 95 19.70 -8.40 17.28
N GLY A 96 20.91 -8.86 17.00
CA GLY A 96 22.13 -8.11 17.30
C GLY A 96 22.60 -7.21 16.17
N PHE A 97 22.27 -7.49 14.91
CA PHE A 97 22.79 -6.73 13.77
C PHE A 97 22.58 -5.21 13.87
N PRO A 98 21.40 -4.67 14.25
CA PRO A 98 21.24 -3.23 14.44
C PRO A 98 22.13 -2.68 15.56
N VAL A 99 22.26 -3.42 16.66
CA VAL A 99 23.05 -3.02 17.85
C VAL A 99 24.55 -3.02 17.53
N ASP A 100 25.04 -4.08 16.92
CA ASP A 100 26.45 -4.28 16.58
C ASP A 100 26.96 -3.19 15.62
N ASN A 101 26.07 -2.65 14.78
CA ASN A 101 26.40 -1.65 13.77
C ASN A 101 26.01 -0.21 14.16
N ALA A 102 25.29 -0.01 15.27
CA ALA A 102 24.76 1.29 15.66
C ALA A 102 25.83 2.40 15.77
N LEU A 103 27.00 2.06 16.34
CA LEU A 103 28.11 3.00 16.50
C LEU A 103 28.72 3.41 15.16
N GLN A 104 28.91 2.46 14.24
CA GLN A 104 29.50 2.69 12.92
C GLN A 104 28.65 3.66 12.09
N PHE A 105 27.34 3.41 12.05
CA PHE A 105 26.41 4.24 11.29
C PHE A 105 25.93 5.49 12.04
N LYS A 106 26.26 5.61 13.33
CA LYS A 106 25.65 6.58 14.25
C LYS A 106 24.11 6.53 14.19
N ALA A 107 23.57 5.30 14.11
CA ALA A 107 22.17 5.06 13.82
C ALA A 107 21.29 5.19 15.07
N LEU A 108 20.06 5.69 14.87
CA LEU A 108 18.97 5.48 15.83
C LEU A 108 18.43 4.06 15.63
N LEU A 109 18.35 3.28 16.70
CA LEU A 109 17.70 1.98 16.62
C LEU A 109 16.23 2.12 17.00
N VAL A 110 15.35 1.53 16.19
CA VAL A 110 13.92 1.49 16.42
C VAL A 110 13.45 0.04 16.24
N TYR A 111 12.80 -0.52 17.24
CA TYR A 111 12.18 -1.83 17.18
C TYR A 111 10.67 -1.63 17.29
N ILE A 112 9.90 -2.06 16.29
CA ILE A 112 8.45 -1.82 16.25
C ILE A 112 7.72 -3.15 16.40
N GLU A 113 6.92 -3.28 17.45
CA GLU A 113 6.19 -4.52 17.72
C GLU A 113 4.99 -4.67 16.77
N HIS A 114 4.81 -5.90 16.28
CA HIS A 114 3.71 -6.23 15.40
C HIS A 114 2.38 -6.20 16.17
N ARG A 115 1.32 -5.66 15.55
CA ARG A 115 -0.04 -5.72 16.12
C ARG A 115 -0.43 -7.18 16.46
N TYR A 116 -1.19 -7.41 17.52
CA TYR A 116 -1.58 -8.75 18.02
C TYR A 116 -0.44 -9.60 18.60
N TYR A 117 0.77 -9.03 18.73
CA TYR A 117 1.85 -9.64 19.49
C TYR A 117 2.33 -8.74 20.64
N GLY A 118 2.84 -9.39 21.69
CA GLY A 118 3.34 -8.76 22.90
C GLY A 118 2.34 -7.80 23.55
N GLN A 119 2.73 -6.54 23.66
CA GLN A 119 1.93 -5.50 24.29
C GLN A 119 1.11 -4.69 23.26
N SER A 120 1.34 -4.91 21.97
CA SER A 120 0.69 -4.20 20.86
C SER A 120 -0.64 -4.85 20.49
N ILE A 121 -1.58 -4.89 21.43
CA ILE A 121 -2.82 -5.65 21.30
C ILE A 121 -4.03 -4.73 21.13
N PRO A 122 -4.74 -4.78 19.99
CA PRO A 122 -6.03 -4.11 19.82
C PRO A 122 -7.09 -4.63 20.79
N PHE A 123 -8.15 -3.85 21.03
CA PHE A 123 -9.29 -4.22 21.90
C PHE A 123 -8.95 -4.48 23.38
N GLY A 124 -7.75 -4.08 23.83
CA GLY A 124 -7.37 -4.02 25.24
C GLY A 124 -6.82 -5.32 25.83
N SER A 125 -7.16 -6.49 25.29
CA SER A 125 -6.58 -7.76 25.71
C SER A 125 -6.44 -8.76 24.56
N ARG A 126 -5.49 -9.69 24.70
CA ARG A 126 -5.26 -10.75 23.70
C ARG A 126 -6.50 -11.64 23.53
N GLU A 127 -7.15 -11.98 24.64
CA GLU A 127 -8.36 -12.80 24.64
C GLU A 127 -9.46 -12.15 23.79
N GLU A 128 -9.70 -10.85 23.95
CA GLU A 128 -10.72 -10.15 23.15
C GLU A 128 -10.28 -9.97 21.69
N ALA A 129 -9.01 -9.62 21.47
CA ALA A 129 -8.43 -9.46 20.13
C ALA A 129 -8.50 -10.77 19.31
N LEU A 130 -8.31 -11.92 19.96
CA LEU A 130 -8.34 -13.25 19.36
C LEU A 130 -9.66 -13.98 19.59
N LYS A 131 -10.72 -13.30 20.03
CA LYS A 131 -11.99 -13.95 20.38
C LYS A 131 -12.72 -14.54 19.18
N ASN A 132 -12.86 -13.78 18.10
CA ASN A 132 -13.63 -14.19 16.92
C ASN A 132 -13.10 -13.53 15.64
N ALA A 133 -13.67 -13.89 14.49
CA ALA A 133 -13.26 -13.35 13.20
C ALA A 133 -13.42 -11.82 13.08
N SER A 134 -14.36 -11.22 13.81
CA SER A 134 -14.60 -9.77 13.75
C SER A 134 -13.50 -8.95 14.42
N THR A 135 -12.90 -9.47 15.51
CA THR A 135 -11.75 -8.84 16.17
C THR A 135 -10.43 -9.29 15.55
N ARG A 136 -10.29 -10.54 15.08
CA ARG A 136 -9.08 -11.04 14.42
C ARG A 136 -8.85 -10.52 13.00
N GLY A 137 -9.89 -10.02 12.34
CA GLY A 137 -9.81 -9.58 10.94
C GLY A 137 -8.73 -8.53 10.62
N TYR A 138 -8.32 -7.72 11.61
CA TYR A 138 -7.28 -6.69 11.47
C TYR A 138 -5.85 -7.23 11.67
N PHE A 139 -5.70 -8.52 11.97
CA PHE A 139 -4.43 -9.19 12.17
C PHE A 139 -3.91 -9.73 10.83
N ASN A 140 -3.26 -8.85 10.06
CA ASN A 140 -2.70 -9.17 8.76
C ASN A 140 -1.50 -8.27 8.44
N SER A 141 -0.71 -8.68 7.45
CA SER A 141 0.53 -8.03 7.02
C SER A 141 0.31 -6.62 6.48
N ALA A 142 -0.76 -6.38 5.70
CA ALA A 142 -1.02 -5.07 5.10
C ALA A 142 -1.25 -3.99 6.16
N GLN A 143 -2.02 -4.33 7.20
CA GLN A 143 -2.23 -3.45 8.34
C GLN A 143 -0.95 -3.28 9.18
N ALA A 144 -0.18 -4.34 9.39
CA ALA A 144 1.08 -4.27 10.15
C ALA A 144 2.14 -3.38 9.46
N ILE A 145 2.30 -3.47 8.14
CA ILE A 145 3.23 -2.57 7.44
C ILE A 145 2.72 -1.12 7.37
N ALA A 146 1.41 -0.89 7.37
CA ALA A 146 0.86 0.45 7.50
C ALA A 146 1.12 1.03 8.90
N ASP A 147 1.04 0.20 9.94
CA ASP A 147 1.43 0.61 11.29
C ASP A 147 2.87 1.09 11.37
N TYR A 148 3.79 0.30 10.82
CA TYR A 148 5.20 0.65 10.80
C TYR A 148 5.46 1.96 10.06
N ALA A 149 4.72 2.23 8.97
CA ALA A 149 4.84 3.47 8.23
C ALA A 149 4.41 4.67 9.08
N GLU A 150 3.27 4.59 9.77
CA GLU A 150 2.82 5.66 10.68
C GLU A 150 3.79 5.88 11.85
N VAL A 151 4.28 4.81 12.48
CA VAL A 151 5.24 4.92 13.59
C VAL A 151 6.54 5.58 13.12
N LEU A 152 7.08 5.19 11.96
CA LEU A 152 8.31 5.77 11.42
C LEU A 152 8.13 7.24 11.01
N GLU A 153 7.03 7.59 10.34
CA GLU A 153 6.73 8.99 10.02
C GLU A 153 6.52 9.85 11.28
N TYR A 154 5.86 9.30 12.30
CA TYR A 154 5.71 9.94 13.60
C TYR A 154 7.07 10.19 14.26
N ILE A 155 7.95 9.18 14.30
CA ILE A 155 9.30 9.30 14.88
C ILE A 155 10.10 10.37 14.12
N LYS A 156 10.10 10.33 12.78
CA LYS A 156 10.81 11.31 11.95
C LYS A 156 10.33 12.73 12.24
N LYS A 157 9.02 12.96 12.28
CA LYS A 157 8.45 14.27 12.61
C LYS A 157 8.75 14.71 14.05
N LYS A 158 8.60 13.80 15.03
CA LYS A 158 8.84 14.09 16.45
C LYS A 158 10.30 14.48 16.73
N LEU A 159 11.22 13.87 16.00
CA LEU A 159 12.67 14.08 16.18
C LEU A 159 13.26 15.09 15.18
N LEU A 160 12.44 15.75 14.34
CA LEU A 160 12.88 16.64 13.26
C LEU A 160 13.85 15.97 12.27
N ALA A 161 13.68 14.67 12.08
CA ALA A 161 14.53 13.76 11.32
C ALA A 161 13.91 13.38 9.97
N GLU A 162 13.18 14.28 9.31
CA GLU A 162 12.52 14.03 8.02
C GLU A 162 13.51 13.61 6.93
N ASN A 163 14.75 14.12 7.00
CA ASN A 163 15.86 13.78 6.11
C ASN A 163 16.69 12.57 6.57
N SER A 164 16.36 11.92 7.68
CA SER A 164 17.08 10.72 8.10
C SER A 164 16.66 9.52 7.23
N PRO A 165 17.62 8.80 6.61
CA PRO A 165 17.31 7.59 5.87
C PRO A 165 16.95 6.45 6.82
N VAL A 166 15.94 5.65 6.45
CA VAL A 166 15.51 4.49 7.24
C VAL A 166 15.94 3.19 6.55
N ILE A 167 16.65 2.31 7.25
CA ILE A 167 16.91 0.94 6.82
C ILE A 167 16.02 0.01 7.63
N VAL A 168 15.14 -0.74 6.96
CA VAL A 168 14.27 -1.72 7.63
C VAL A 168 14.93 -3.09 7.65
N ILE A 169 14.83 -3.79 8.77
CA ILE A 169 15.52 -5.07 9.01
C ILE A 169 14.49 -6.06 9.56
N GLY A 170 14.56 -7.31 9.11
CA GLY A 170 13.74 -8.38 9.67
C GLY A 170 14.23 -9.77 9.28
N GLY A 171 13.91 -10.76 10.11
CA GLY A 171 14.17 -12.18 9.87
C GLY A 171 12.87 -12.95 9.66
N SER A 172 12.90 -14.04 8.87
CA SER A 172 11.72 -14.89 8.65
C SER A 172 10.52 -14.09 8.10
N TYR A 173 9.34 -14.19 8.72
CA TYR A 173 8.18 -13.35 8.42
C TYR A 173 8.49 -11.85 8.60
N GLY A 174 9.28 -11.45 9.60
CA GLY A 174 9.77 -10.07 9.72
C GLY A 174 10.63 -9.64 8.52
N GLY A 175 11.39 -10.57 7.92
CA GLY A 175 12.14 -10.35 6.68
C GLY A 175 11.22 -10.21 5.47
N MET A 176 10.13 -10.97 5.41
CA MET A 176 9.07 -10.78 4.42
C MET A 176 8.47 -9.38 4.56
N LEU A 177 8.10 -8.97 5.78
CA LEU A 177 7.60 -7.63 6.08
C LEU A 177 8.60 -6.54 5.71
N ALA A 178 9.89 -6.68 6.00
CA ALA A 178 10.92 -5.71 5.63
C ALA A 178 11.04 -5.54 4.11
N SER A 179 11.06 -6.66 3.37
CA SER A 179 11.09 -6.61 1.90
C SER A 179 9.81 -5.98 1.33
N TRP A 180 8.63 -6.39 1.79
CA TRP A 180 7.35 -5.86 1.35
C TRP A 180 7.13 -4.40 1.75
N PHE A 181 7.63 -3.99 2.92
CA PHE A 181 7.64 -2.61 3.36
C PHE A 181 8.47 -1.75 2.40
N ARG A 182 9.65 -2.23 1.98
CA ARG A 182 10.45 -1.53 0.97
C ARG A 182 9.74 -1.44 -0.38
N LEU A 183 8.96 -2.46 -0.79
CA LEU A 183 8.18 -2.41 -2.04
C LEU A 183 6.97 -1.47 -1.95
N LYS A 184 6.31 -1.39 -0.79
CA LYS A 184 5.04 -0.65 -0.60
C LYS A 184 5.24 0.76 -0.08
N TYR A 185 6.26 1.02 0.72
CA TYR A 185 6.60 2.32 1.31
C TYR A 185 8.03 2.73 0.96
N PRO A 186 8.40 2.75 -0.34
CA PRO A 186 9.76 3.08 -0.75
C PRO A 186 10.15 4.53 -0.46
N HIS A 187 9.18 5.39 -0.15
CA HIS A 187 9.39 6.76 0.30
C HIS A 187 9.73 6.86 1.79
N VAL A 188 9.40 5.84 2.59
CA VAL A 188 9.70 5.77 4.03
C VAL A 188 11.03 5.06 4.27
N ALA A 189 11.21 3.86 3.70
CA ALA A 189 12.42 3.05 3.86
C ALA A 189 13.39 3.24 2.69
N LEU A 190 14.62 3.69 2.96
CA LEU A 190 15.72 3.77 2.00
C LEU A 190 16.11 2.38 1.44
N GLY A 191 16.15 1.37 2.30
CA GLY A 191 16.54 0.01 1.93
C GLY A 191 16.07 -1.02 2.96
N ALA A 192 16.18 -2.30 2.60
CA ALA A 192 15.78 -3.41 3.45
C ALA A 192 16.85 -4.51 3.54
N LEU A 193 17.08 -5.03 4.75
CA LEU A 193 17.74 -6.31 4.98
C LEU A 193 16.67 -7.35 5.34
N ALA A 194 16.36 -8.23 4.39
CA ALA A 194 15.39 -9.30 4.53
C ALA A 194 16.13 -10.62 4.71
N SER A 195 16.37 -10.99 5.97
CA SER A 195 17.02 -12.25 6.31
C SER A 195 16.01 -13.40 6.31
N SER A 196 16.38 -14.50 5.66
CA SER A 196 15.64 -15.77 5.66
C SER A 196 14.16 -15.60 5.30
N ALA A 197 13.87 -14.71 4.35
CA ALA A 197 12.52 -14.28 4.00
C ALA A 197 11.91 -15.14 2.86
N PRO A 198 10.98 -16.07 3.14
CA PRO A 198 10.41 -16.98 2.15
C PRO A 198 9.32 -16.32 1.29
N ILE A 199 9.64 -15.21 0.60
CA ILE A 199 8.67 -14.44 -0.19
C ILE A 199 8.12 -15.19 -1.41
N LEU A 200 8.69 -16.37 -1.74
CA LEU A 200 8.30 -17.20 -2.89
C LEU A 200 7.48 -18.44 -2.50
N TYR A 201 7.13 -18.64 -1.23
CA TYR A 201 6.42 -19.85 -0.78
C TYR A 201 4.90 -19.71 -0.92
N PHE A 202 4.42 -19.16 -2.03
CA PHE A 202 3.00 -18.91 -2.29
C PHE A 202 2.59 -19.49 -3.65
N ASP A 203 1.30 -19.79 -3.80
CA ASP A 203 0.72 -20.35 -5.02
C ASP A 203 1.47 -21.60 -5.53
N ASP A 204 2.04 -21.54 -6.72
CA ASP A 204 2.79 -22.60 -7.38
C ASP A 204 4.25 -22.19 -7.65
N ILE A 205 4.73 -21.15 -6.96
CA ILE A 205 6.04 -20.54 -7.23
C ILE A 205 7.18 -21.44 -6.74
N THR A 206 7.06 -21.98 -5.53
CA THR A 206 8.02 -22.91 -4.92
C THR A 206 7.42 -24.31 -4.85
N PRO A 207 8.17 -25.39 -5.19
CA PRO A 207 7.69 -26.75 -5.01
C PRO A 207 7.23 -27.01 -3.58
N GLN A 208 6.12 -27.76 -3.42
CA GLN A 208 5.52 -28.01 -2.10
C GLN A 208 6.54 -28.59 -1.11
N ASN A 209 7.41 -29.49 -1.59
CA ASN A 209 8.42 -30.18 -0.80
C ASN A 209 9.72 -29.41 -0.60
N GLY A 210 9.82 -28.15 -1.05
CA GLY A 210 11.02 -27.32 -0.95
C GLY A 210 11.60 -27.30 0.47
N TYR A 211 10.77 -26.99 1.47
CA TYR A 211 11.15 -26.96 2.87
C TYR A 211 11.74 -28.30 3.35
N TYR A 212 10.97 -29.38 3.24
CA TYR A 212 11.37 -30.71 3.74
C TYR A 212 12.50 -31.35 2.92
N SER A 213 12.70 -30.94 1.67
CA SER A 213 13.84 -31.36 0.85
C SER A 213 15.15 -30.83 1.41
N ILE A 214 15.18 -29.58 1.88
CA ILE A 214 16.35 -29.00 2.54
C ILE A 214 16.58 -29.66 3.91
N VAL A 215 15.52 -29.87 4.71
CA VAL A 215 15.65 -30.63 5.97
C VAL A 215 16.25 -32.01 5.71
N THR A 216 15.77 -32.72 4.70
CA THR A 216 16.28 -34.03 4.31
C THR A 216 17.74 -33.98 3.88
N LYS A 217 18.11 -32.98 3.07
CA LYS A 217 19.48 -32.76 2.61
C LYS A 217 20.42 -32.55 3.81
N ASP A 218 20.05 -31.69 4.75
CA ASP A 218 20.85 -31.40 5.95
C ASP A 218 21.17 -32.66 6.76
N PHE A 219 20.17 -33.52 7.00
CA PHE A 219 20.37 -34.77 7.73
C PHE A 219 21.22 -35.78 6.94
N ARG A 220 21.00 -35.88 5.63
CA ARG A 220 21.77 -36.78 4.77
C ARG A 220 23.24 -36.35 4.67
N GLU A 221 23.51 -35.05 4.53
CA GLU A 221 24.87 -34.50 4.52
C GLU A 221 25.58 -34.68 5.87
N ALA A 222 24.84 -34.68 6.98
CA ALA A 222 25.40 -34.96 8.30
C ALA A 222 25.74 -36.46 8.50
N SER A 223 24.86 -37.37 8.09
CA SER A 223 25.10 -38.82 8.10
C SER A 223 24.06 -39.60 7.30
N GLU A 224 24.52 -40.44 6.36
CA GLU A 224 23.66 -41.35 5.58
C GLU A 224 23.01 -42.42 6.47
N SER A 225 23.72 -42.88 7.51
CA SER A 225 23.21 -43.85 8.49
C SER A 225 22.07 -43.24 9.33
N CYS A 226 22.25 -42.01 9.80
CA CYS A 226 21.23 -41.23 10.50
C CYS A 226 19.98 -41.01 9.63
N TYR A 227 20.18 -40.53 8.40
CA TYR A 227 19.12 -40.31 7.42
C TYR A 227 18.30 -41.59 7.16
N SER A 228 18.96 -42.71 6.87
CA SER A 228 18.30 -43.99 6.60
C SER A 228 17.55 -44.50 7.84
N THR A 229 18.15 -44.38 9.04
CA THR A 229 17.51 -44.77 10.30
C THR A 229 16.24 -43.95 10.57
N ILE A 230 16.28 -42.63 10.35
CA ILE A 230 15.09 -41.76 10.48
C ILE A 230 14.01 -42.21 9.48
N ARG A 231 14.38 -42.40 8.22
CA ARG A 231 13.43 -42.79 7.16
C ARG A 231 12.74 -44.12 7.45
N GLU A 232 13.47 -45.11 7.94
CA GLU A 232 12.93 -46.43 8.31
C GLU A 232 12.10 -46.40 9.60
N SER A 233 12.40 -45.47 10.51
CA SER A 233 11.71 -45.38 11.81
C SER A 233 10.21 -45.11 11.69
N TRP A 234 9.76 -44.43 10.63
CA TRP A 234 8.35 -44.06 10.49
C TRP A 234 7.42 -45.26 10.33
N SER A 235 7.83 -46.24 9.52
CA SER A 235 7.10 -47.51 9.38
C SER A 235 7.22 -48.37 10.62
N GLU A 236 8.36 -48.31 11.31
CA GLU A 236 8.58 -49.06 12.54
C GLU A 236 7.71 -48.53 13.70
N ILE A 237 7.52 -47.21 13.78
CA ILE A 237 6.58 -46.59 14.74
C ILE A 237 5.15 -47.10 14.49
N ASP A 238 4.67 -47.14 13.24
CA ASP A 238 3.33 -47.65 12.96
C ASP A 238 3.20 -49.15 13.22
N ARG A 239 4.24 -49.92 12.87
CA ARG A 239 4.29 -51.36 13.11
C ARG A 239 4.12 -51.64 14.61
N VAL A 240 4.94 -51.03 15.46
CA VAL A 240 4.84 -51.19 16.92
C VAL A 240 3.52 -50.65 17.44
N ALA A 241 3.04 -49.49 16.96
CA ALA A 241 1.76 -48.92 17.40
C ALA A 241 0.55 -49.82 17.09
N SER A 242 0.63 -50.65 16.04
CA SER A 242 -0.43 -51.60 15.67
C SER A 242 -0.48 -52.87 16.54
N GLU A 243 0.56 -53.13 17.33
CA GLU A 243 0.62 -54.28 18.24
C GLU A 243 -0.23 -54.06 19.51
N PRO A 244 -0.66 -55.13 20.21
CA PRO A 244 -1.31 -55.00 21.51
C PRO A 244 -0.43 -54.24 22.51
N ASN A 245 -0.97 -53.17 23.11
CA ASN A 245 -0.24 -52.24 23.98
C ASN A 245 0.92 -51.48 23.30
N GLY A 246 0.96 -51.46 21.96
CA GLY A 246 2.00 -50.82 21.15
C GLY A 246 2.26 -49.36 21.50
N LEU A 247 1.20 -48.57 21.65
CA LEU A 247 1.30 -47.17 22.06
C LEU A 247 1.89 -46.99 23.47
N SER A 248 1.60 -47.91 24.40
CA SER A 248 2.19 -47.93 25.74
C SER A 248 3.68 -48.30 25.69
N ILE A 249 4.05 -49.23 24.81
CA ILE A 249 5.45 -49.60 24.55
C ILE A 249 6.22 -48.39 24.00
N LEU A 250 5.67 -47.70 22.99
CA LEU A 250 6.26 -46.49 22.44
C LEU A 250 6.39 -45.39 23.50
N SER A 251 5.34 -45.18 24.30
CA SER A 251 5.33 -44.19 25.39
C SER A 251 6.45 -44.44 26.40
N LYS A 252 6.65 -45.70 26.79
CA LYS A 252 7.74 -46.09 27.70
C LYS A 252 9.11 -45.96 27.05
N LYS A 253 9.26 -46.42 25.80
CA LYS A 253 10.53 -46.37 25.05
C LYS A 253 11.01 -44.93 24.83
N PHE A 254 10.10 -44.04 24.44
CA PHE A 254 10.37 -42.62 24.21
C PHE A 254 10.24 -41.75 25.47
N ARG A 255 9.89 -42.34 26.62
CA ARG A 255 9.63 -41.64 27.89
C ARG A 255 8.69 -40.46 27.68
N THR A 256 7.55 -40.65 27.02
CA THR A 256 6.59 -39.56 26.83
C THR A 256 5.97 -39.15 28.16
N CYS A 257 5.67 -37.86 28.35
CA CYS A 257 5.09 -37.37 29.62
C CYS A 257 3.63 -37.82 29.83
N ALA A 258 2.94 -38.19 28.75
CA ALA A 258 1.62 -38.80 28.76
C ALA A 258 1.62 -40.03 27.84
N GLU A 259 0.71 -40.97 28.09
CA GLU A 259 0.52 -42.12 27.20
C GLU A 259 -0.02 -41.66 25.84
N LEU A 260 0.58 -42.18 24.76
CA LEU A 260 0.20 -41.84 23.39
C LEU A 260 -1.18 -42.41 23.06
N ASN A 261 -2.06 -41.61 22.45
CA ASN A 261 -3.35 -42.11 21.97
C ASN A 261 -3.28 -42.63 20.53
N LYS A 262 -2.31 -42.14 19.76
CA LYS A 262 -2.12 -42.45 18.34
C LYS A 262 -0.64 -42.35 17.97
N SER A 263 -0.22 -43.09 16.94
CA SER A 263 1.18 -43.04 16.49
C SER A 263 1.59 -41.67 15.96
N ASN A 264 0.64 -40.89 15.41
CA ASN A 264 0.93 -39.56 14.87
C ASN A 264 1.41 -38.57 15.94
N GLU A 265 0.99 -38.68 17.20
CA GLU A 265 1.47 -37.80 18.28
C GLU A 265 3.00 -37.87 18.44
N LEU A 266 3.57 -39.07 18.36
CA LEU A 266 5.02 -39.26 18.40
C LEU A 266 5.68 -38.82 17.08
N LYS A 267 5.02 -39.09 15.94
CA LYS A 267 5.56 -38.72 14.63
C LYS A 267 5.65 -37.21 14.45
N ASP A 268 4.60 -36.48 14.80
CA ASP A 268 4.51 -35.02 14.73
C ASP A 268 5.57 -34.37 15.64
N TYR A 269 5.81 -34.96 16.82
CA TYR A 269 6.88 -34.54 17.74
C TYR A 269 8.28 -34.71 17.12
N LEU A 270 8.58 -35.89 16.59
CA LEU A 270 9.88 -36.19 15.97
C LEU A 270 10.10 -35.35 14.71
N GLU A 271 9.06 -35.19 13.89
CA GLU A 271 9.09 -34.36 12.70
C GLU A 271 9.44 -32.91 13.03
N THR A 272 8.72 -32.33 13.99
CA THR A 272 8.99 -30.96 14.47
C THR A 272 10.42 -30.84 15.00
N MET A 273 10.90 -31.85 15.74
CA MET A 273 12.28 -31.87 16.24
C MET A 273 13.31 -31.83 15.12
N TYR A 274 13.14 -32.67 14.08
CA TYR A 274 14.07 -32.70 12.95
C TYR A 274 14.02 -31.41 12.11
N ALA A 275 12.82 -30.89 11.84
CA ALA A 275 12.65 -29.63 11.12
C ALA A 275 13.32 -28.45 11.86
N VAL A 276 13.08 -28.32 13.16
CA VAL A 276 13.70 -27.26 14.00
C VAL A 276 15.22 -27.44 14.09
N ALA A 277 15.72 -28.68 14.20
CA ALA A 277 17.16 -28.93 14.21
C ALA A 277 17.82 -28.49 12.90
N ALA A 278 17.20 -28.74 11.75
CA ALA A 278 17.70 -28.27 10.46
C ALA A 278 17.59 -26.74 10.33
N GLN A 279 16.44 -26.16 10.67
CA GLN A 279 16.20 -24.71 10.56
C GLN A 279 17.24 -23.88 11.33
N TYR A 280 17.60 -24.32 12.54
CA TYR A 280 18.60 -23.65 13.37
C TYR A 280 19.93 -24.42 13.39
N ASN A 281 20.35 -25.00 12.25
CA ASN A 281 21.56 -25.81 12.14
C ASN A 281 22.88 -24.99 12.07
N HIS A 282 23.15 -24.18 13.09
CA HIS A 282 24.26 -23.22 13.13
C HIS A 282 25.39 -23.53 14.13
N PRO A 283 26.59 -22.97 13.91
CA PRO A 283 27.69 -23.04 14.88
C PRO A 283 27.35 -22.38 16.23
N PRO A 284 28.06 -22.79 17.30
CA PRO A 284 29.05 -23.87 17.33
C PRO A 284 28.42 -25.26 17.52
N ARG A 285 27.10 -25.34 17.77
CA ARG A 285 26.44 -26.57 18.22
C ARG A 285 26.05 -27.52 17.09
N TYR A 286 25.63 -27.00 15.93
CA TYR A 286 25.10 -27.77 14.79
C TYR A 286 24.07 -28.86 15.21
N PRO A 287 22.83 -28.47 15.57
CA PRO A 287 21.77 -29.39 16.00
C PRO A 287 21.59 -30.69 15.21
N VAL A 288 21.70 -30.65 13.87
CA VAL A 288 21.57 -31.87 13.05
C VAL A 288 22.69 -32.86 13.35
N THR A 289 23.93 -32.37 13.48
CA THR A 289 25.08 -33.18 13.88
C THR A 289 24.90 -33.77 15.28
N VAL A 290 24.29 -33.02 16.22
CA VAL A 290 23.99 -33.53 17.57
C VAL A 290 22.98 -34.68 17.51
N VAL A 291 21.90 -34.52 16.74
CA VAL A 291 20.88 -35.57 16.58
C VAL A 291 21.51 -36.82 15.94
N CYS A 292 22.23 -36.66 14.84
CA CYS A 292 22.84 -37.79 14.13
C CYS A 292 23.95 -38.47 14.94
N GLY A 293 24.77 -37.70 15.68
CA GLY A 293 25.74 -38.27 16.61
C GLY A 293 25.10 -39.13 17.69
N GLY A 294 23.90 -38.77 18.17
CA GLY A 294 23.12 -39.62 19.08
C GLY A 294 22.58 -40.90 18.43
N ILE A 295 22.08 -40.80 17.20
CA ILE A 295 21.50 -41.95 16.45
C ILE A 295 22.59 -42.96 16.05
N ASP A 296 23.73 -42.47 15.56
CA ASP A 296 24.85 -43.29 15.11
C ASP A 296 25.72 -43.77 16.26
N GLY A 297 25.78 -43.01 17.36
CA GLY A 297 26.52 -43.38 18.57
C GLY A 297 25.76 -44.30 19.53
N ALA A 298 24.57 -44.78 19.15
CA ALA A 298 23.80 -45.73 19.96
C ALA A 298 24.55 -47.07 20.11
N PRO A 299 24.40 -47.80 21.25
CA PRO A 299 25.10 -49.06 21.48
C PRO A 299 24.91 -50.09 20.36
N GLU A 300 25.96 -50.84 20.05
CA GLU A 300 25.92 -51.90 19.03
C GLU A 300 24.78 -52.91 19.32
N GLY A 301 23.99 -53.23 18.30
CA GLY A 301 22.80 -54.08 18.44
C GLY A 301 21.50 -53.36 18.85
N SER A 302 21.52 -52.02 19.03
CA SER A 302 20.30 -51.24 19.31
C SER A 302 19.31 -51.28 18.14
N ASP A 303 18.03 -51.53 18.44
CA ASP A 303 16.94 -51.45 17.46
C ASP A 303 16.72 -50.01 16.95
N ILE A 304 16.07 -49.86 15.80
CA ILE A 304 15.82 -48.58 15.12
C ILE A 304 15.22 -47.55 16.09
N LEU A 305 14.18 -47.90 16.85
CA LEU A 305 13.50 -46.95 17.75
C LEU A 305 14.38 -46.55 18.93
N SER A 306 15.24 -47.46 19.43
CA SER A 306 16.23 -47.15 20.47
C SER A 306 17.29 -46.17 19.96
N ARG A 307 17.72 -46.31 18.69
CA ARG A 307 18.63 -45.34 18.04
C ARG A 307 17.98 -43.97 17.89
N ILE A 308 16.73 -43.92 17.43
CA ILE A 308 15.96 -42.66 17.35
C ILE A 308 15.85 -41.99 18.73
N PHE A 309 15.54 -42.75 19.78
CA PHE A 309 15.48 -42.23 21.14
C PHE A 309 16.83 -41.69 21.62
N ALA A 310 17.96 -42.32 21.28
CA ALA A 310 19.28 -41.79 21.56
C ALA A 310 19.51 -40.41 20.90
N GLY A 311 19.04 -40.21 19.67
CA GLY A 311 19.01 -38.91 19.00
C GLY A 311 18.16 -37.86 19.73
N VAL A 312 16.97 -38.25 20.21
CA VAL A 312 16.11 -37.37 21.03
C VAL A 312 16.84 -36.92 22.30
N VAL A 313 17.45 -37.87 23.02
CA VAL A 313 18.21 -37.60 24.25
C VAL A 313 19.41 -36.69 23.97
N ALA A 314 20.14 -36.91 22.87
CA ALA A 314 21.29 -36.09 22.49
C ALA A 314 20.88 -34.62 22.23
N TYR A 315 19.75 -34.42 21.54
CA TYR A 315 19.31 -33.07 21.19
C TYR A 315 18.60 -32.33 22.33
N ARG A 316 17.64 -32.99 22.99
CA ARG A 316 16.80 -32.40 24.04
C ARG A 316 17.40 -32.47 25.44
N GLY A 317 18.46 -33.27 25.62
CA GLY A 317 19.01 -33.60 26.93
C GLY A 317 18.20 -34.70 27.63
N ASN A 318 18.86 -35.45 28.51
CA ASN A 318 18.24 -36.56 29.23
C ASN A 318 17.20 -36.06 30.26
N SER A 319 15.92 -36.23 29.94
CA SER A 319 14.80 -35.85 30.81
C SER A 319 14.11 -37.08 31.42
N SER A 320 13.37 -36.87 32.52
CA SER A 320 12.48 -37.88 33.09
C SER A 320 11.33 -38.23 32.14
N CYS A 321 10.88 -37.26 31.35
CA CYS A 321 9.94 -37.47 30.25
C CYS A 321 10.04 -36.37 29.17
N TYR A 322 9.52 -36.64 27.97
CA TYR A 322 9.42 -35.70 26.85
C TYR A 322 7.95 -35.39 26.55
N ASN A 323 7.60 -34.11 26.53
CA ASN A 323 6.24 -33.69 26.23
C ASN A 323 6.02 -33.71 24.70
N THR A 324 5.17 -34.61 24.24
CA THR A 324 4.76 -34.72 22.83
C THR A 324 3.61 -33.78 22.48
N SER A 325 2.95 -33.20 23.48
CA SER A 325 1.89 -32.21 23.30
C SER A 325 2.47 -30.79 23.20
N VAL A 326 2.07 -30.05 22.18
CA VAL A 326 2.41 -28.63 22.03
C VAL A 326 1.39 -27.79 22.78
N ASN A 327 1.81 -27.12 23.85
CA ASN A 327 0.96 -26.12 24.51
C ASN A 327 0.84 -24.90 23.59
N PRO A 328 -0.38 -24.39 23.35
CA PRO A 328 -0.57 -23.17 22.57
C PRO A 328 0.23 -22.01 23.19
N THR A 329 1.07 -21.39 22.36
CA THR A 329 1.76 -20.13 22.66
C THR A 329 1.14 -19.00 21.87
N GLU A 330 1.39 -17.77 22.31
CA GLU A 330 0.95 -16.55 21.65
C GLU A 330 1.28 -16.53 20.14
N THR A 331 2.56 -16.50 19.76
CA THR A 331 3.19 -17.59 19.04
C THR A 331 2.35 -18.30 17.98
N SER A 332 2.13 -19.58 18.31
CA SER A 332 1.37 -20.53 17.52
C SER A 332 -0.06 -20.09 17.23
N GLU A 333 -0.74 -19.39 18.14
CA GLU A 333 -2.13 -18.96 17.93
C GLU A 333 -2.23 -17.86 16.87
N GLY A 334 -1.33 -16.86 16.94
CA GLY A 334 -1.29 -15.77 15.98
C GLY A 334 -0.87 -16.25 14.60
N TRP A 335 0.20 -17.04 14.53
CA TRP A 335 0.69 -17.60 13.27
C TRP A 335 -0.33 -18.52 12.59
N ARG A 336 -1.07 -19.33 13.37
CA ARG A 336 -2.14 -20.18 12.84
C ARG A 336 -3.27 -19.37 12.22
N TRP A 337 -3.62 -18.20 12.79
CA TRP A 337 -4.56 -17.29 12.15
C TRP A 337 -3.99 -16.69 10.85
N GLN A 338 -2.74 -16.21 10.87
CA GLN A 338 -2.12 -15.58 9.69
C GLN A 338 -2.03 -16.56 8.51
N THR A 339 -1.64 -17.81 8.77
CA THR A 339 -1.61 -18.89 7.75
C THR A 339 -3.01 -19.27 7.25
N CYS A 340 -4.02 -19.26 8.12
CA CYS A 340 -5.41 -19.52 7.74
C CYS A 340 -6.14 -18.33 7.08
N SER A 341 -5.56 -17.14 7.09
CA SER A 341 -6.14 -15.93 6.48
C SER A 341 -5.45 -15.59 5.17
N GLU A 342 -4.13 -15.37 5.19
CA GLU A 342 -3.39 -14.88 4.01
C GLU A 342 -2.02 -15.50 3.77
N MET A 343 -1.33 -16.00 4.79
CA MET A 343 -0.02 -16.64 4.66
C MET A 343 -0.16 -18.11 4.24
N VAL A 344 -0.89 -18.35 3.14
CA VAL A 344 -1.17 -19.69 2.63
C VAL A 344 0.07 -20.23 1.92
N MET A 345 0.95 -20.86 2.68
CA MET A 345 2.16 -21.50 2.17
C MET A 345 1.89 -22.98 1.88
N PRO A 346 1.91 -23.44 0.62
CA PRO A 346 1.56 -24.81 0.24
C PRO A 346 2.71 -25.79 0.51
N ILE A 347 3.22 -25.80 1.74
CA ILE A 347 4.26 -26.74 2.19
C ILE A 347 3.62 -28.12 2.30
N GLY A 348 4.22 -29.10 1.63
CA GLY A 348 3.76 -30.48 1.61
C GLY A 348 4.84 -31.41 1.08
N ARG A 349 4.62 -32.72 1.10
CA ARG A 349 5.61 -33.72 0.68
C ARG A 349 4.95 -34.92 0.01
N GLY A 350 5.53 -35.39 -1.08
CA GLY A 350 5.04 -36.51 -1.88
C GLY A 350 5.62 -37.86 -1.45
N ASP A 351 5.40 -38.88 -2.28
CA ASP A 351 5.92 -40.23 -2.02
C ASP A 351 7.42 -40.31 -2.32
N ASN A 352 8.22 -40.79 -1.36
CA ASN A 352 9.67 -41.01 -1.48
C ASN A 352 10.51 -39.77 -1.86
N ASP A 353 10.01 -38.56 -1.67
CA ASP A 353 10.72 -37.32 -2.02
C ASP A 353 11.63 -36.79 -0.89
N THR A 354 11.35 -37.17 0.35
CA THR A 354 12.03 -36.68 1.56
C THR A 354 12.31 -37.83 2.54
N MET A 355 13.00 -37.56 3.65
CA MET A 355 13.18 -38.56 4.73
C MET A 355 11.89 -38.82 5.54
N PHE A 356 10.80 -38.13 5.22
CA PHE A 356 9.55 -38.17 5.96
C PHE A 356 8.43 -38.90 5.20
N PRO A 357 7.36 -39.38 5.88
CA PRO A 357 6.21 -40.00 5.23
C PRO A 357 5.44 -39.01 4.35
N PRO A 358 4.77 -39.43 3.26
CA PRO A 358 4.01 -38.52 2.40
C PRO A 358 2.93 -37.74 3.17
N SER A 359 2.82 -36.44 2.87
CA SER A 359 1.80 -35.51 3.40
C SER A 359 1.63 -34.35 2.41
N PRO A 360 0.99 -34.59 1.25
CA PRO A 360 0.88 -33.57 0.20
C PRO A 360 -0.04 -32.42 0.64
N PHE A 361 0.28 -31.19 0.24
CA PHE A 361 -0.58 -30.05 0.54
C PHE A 361 -1.84 -30.10 -0.34
N ASN A 362 -3.00 -30.00 0.30
CA ASN A 362 -4.29 -29.95 -0.37
C ASN A 362 -5.03 -28.67 0.01
N LEU A 363 -5.19 -27.77 -0.97
CA LEU A 363 -5.82 -26.47 -0.75
C LEU A 363 -7.28 -26.59 -0.29
N THR A 364 -8.02 -27.59 -0.79
CA THR A 364 -9.43 -27.78 -0.44
C THR A 364 -9.59 -28.18 1.03
N THR A 365 -8.80 -29.14 1.51
CA THR A 365 -8.84 -29.55 2.92
C THR A 365 -8.29 -28.46 3.84
N PHE A 366 -7.28 -27.71 3.38
CA PHE A 366 -6.76 -26.55 4.10
C PHE A 366 -7.85 -25.46 4.27
N ILE A 367 -8.57 -25.12 3.20
CA ILE A 367 -9.71 -24.18 3.27
C ILE A 367 -10.78 -24.67 4.26
N GLN A 368 -11.14 -25.95 4.20
CA GLN A 368 -12.14 -26.53 5.12
C GLN A 368 -11.69 -26.46 6.58
N ALA A 369 -10.42 -26.81 6.86
CA ALA A 369 -9.86 -26.75 8.21
C ALA A 369 -9.85 -25.31 8.75
N CYS A 370 -9.35 -24.35 7.97
CA CYS A 370 -9.31 -22.95 8.39
C CYS A 370 -10.71 -22.35 8.57
N THR A 371 -11.65 -22.67 7.67
CA THR A 371 -13.04 -22.22 7.79
C THR A 371 -13.69 -22.80 9.05
N SER A 372 -13.42 -24.07 9.38
CA SER A 372 -13.96 -24.69 10.60
C SER A 372 -13.36 -24.12 11.89
N LEU A 373 -12.13 -23.60 11.85
CA LEU A 373 -11.43 -23.07 13.02
C LEU A 373 -11.76 -21.60 13.30
N TYR A 374 -11.99 -20.83 12.24
CA TYR A 374 -12.05 -19.37 12.33
C TYR A 374 -13.26 -18.74 11.64
N ASP A 375 -14.19 -19.54 11.11
CA ASP A 375 -15.39 -19.09 10.38
C ASP A 375 -15.10 -18.19 9.17
N VAL A 376 -13.87 -18.26 8.64
CA VAL A 376 -13.37 -17.42 7.55
C VAL A 376 -12.49 -18.26 6.62
N PRO A 377 -12.75 -18.24 5.29
CA PRO A 377 -11.91 -18.95 4.33
C PRO A 377 -10.61 -18.19 4.02
N PRO A 378 -9.47 -18.88 3.82
CA PRO A 378 -8.21 -18.24 3.43
C PRO A 378 -8.29 -17.58 2.05
N ARG A 379 -7.45 -16.56 1.82
CA ARG A 379 -7.28 -15.87 0.54
C ARG A 379 -5.92 -16.25 -0.11
N PRO A 380 -5.78 -17.43 -0.75
CA PRO A 380 -4.49 -17.97 -1.15
C PRO A 380 -3.71 -17.11 -2.16
N HIS A 381 -4.42 -16.35 -3.00
CA HIS A 381 -3.82 -15.53 -4.05
C HIS A 381 -3.60 -14.07 -3.63
N TRP A 382 -3.93 -13.69 -2.39
CA TRP A 382 -3.88 -12.28 -1.99
C TRP A 382 -2.44 -11.78 -1.88
N ILE A 383 -1.53 -12.56 -1.32
CA ILE A 383 -0.11 -12.19 -1.19
C ILE A 383 0.52 -11.94 -2.56
N THR A 384 0.31 -12.84 -3.54
CA THR A 384 0.86 -12.69 -4.90
C THR A 384 0.18 -11.57 -5.70
N THR A 385 -1.09 -11.26 -5.40
CA THR A 385 -1.77 -10.08 -5.97
C THR A 385 -1.26 -8.78 -5.38
N TYR A 386 -1.11 -8.71 -4.05
CA TYR A 386 -0.77 -7.50 -3.34
C TYR A 386 0.73 -7.21 -3.42
N TYR A 387 1.61 -8.14 -3.05
CA TYR A 387 3.06 -7.93 -3.01
C TYR A 387 3.80 -8.40 -4.27
N GLY A 388 3.14 -9.19 -5.13
CA GLY A 388 3.80 -9.88 -6.23
C GLY A 388 4.38 -11.22 -5.81
N GLY A 389 4.94 -11.97 -6.76
CA GLY A 389 5.56 -13.27 -6.48
C GLY A 389 5.91 -14.04 -7.74
N HIS A 390 4.97 -14.15 -8.68
CA HIS A 390 5.26 -14.71 -10.01
C HIS A 390 6.23 -13.80 -10.77
N ASP A 391 7.15 -14.41 -11.52
CA ASP A 391 8.17 -13.71 -12.31
C ASP A 391 9.06 -12.75 -11.51
N ILE A 392 9.28 -13.05 -10.22
CA ILE A 392 9.99 -12.19 -9.26
C ILE A 392 11.30 -11.60 -9.80
N LYS A 393 12.07 -12.33 -10.61
CA LYS A 393 13.32 -11.82 -11.23
C LYS A 393 13.04 -10.64 -12.17
N LEU A 394 12.11 -10.79 -13.12
CA LEU A 394 11.78 -9.74 -14.07
C LEU A 394 11.15 -8.54 -13.37
N ILE A 395 10.28 -8.86 -12.42
CA ILE A 395 9.47 -7.94 -11.64
C ILE A 395 10.44 -7.11 -10.78
N LEU A 396 11.12 -7.69 -9.79
CA LEU A 396 12.04 -6.95 -8.92
C LEU A 396 13.18 -6.24 -9.69
N HIS A 397 13.69 -6.80 -10.79
CA HIS A 397 14.72 -6.14 -11.62
C HIS A 397 14.30 -4.76 -12.11
N ARG A 398 12.99 -4.54 -12.35
CA ARG A 398 12.48 -3.31 -12.95
C ARG A 398 12.06 -2.24 -11.98
N PHE A 399 11.66 -2.59 -10.76
CA PHE A 399 11.10 -1.61 -9.81
C PHE A 399 11.63 -1.71 -8.40
N ALA A 400 12.14 -2.87 -7.98
CA ALA A 400 12.69 -2.99 -6.65
C ALA A 400 14.09 -2.40 -6.63
N SER A 401 14.45 -1.83 -5.48
CA SER A 401 15.77 -1.26 -5.25
C SER A 401 16.07 -1.33 -3.76
N ASN A 402 17.37 -1.43 -3.47
CA ASN A 402 17.95 -1.45 -2.14
C ASN A 402 17.33 -2.53 -1.24
N ILE A 403 17.40 -3.78 -1.69
CA ILE A 403 17.00 -4.94 -0.88
C ILE A 403 18.13 -5.95 -0.87
N ILE A 404 18.55 -6.35 0.33
CA ILE A 404 19.39 -7.53 0.54
C ILE A 404 18.45 -8.67 0.94
N PHE A 405 18.46 -9.75 0.16
CA PHE A 405 17.89 -11.03 0.54
C PHE A 405 19.01 -11.91 1.07
N SER A 406 19.11 -12.01 2.40
CA SER A 406 20.14 -12.81 3.07
C SER A 406 19.60 -14.19 3.39
N ASN A 407 20.31 -15.28 3.03
CA ASN A 407 19.81 -16.64 3.21
C ASN A 407 20.91 -17.62 3.63
N GLY A 408 20.65 -18.45 4.64
CA GLY A 408 21.45 -19.64 4.91
C GLY A 408 20.98 -20.82 4.08
N LEU A 409 21.86 -21.54 3.37
CA LEU A 409 21.44 -22.68 2.53
C LEU A 409 21.11 -23.96 3.32
N ARG A 410 21.33 -23.96 4.64
CA ARG A 410 20.80 -24.98 5.58
C ARG A 410 19.43 -24.62 6.13
N ASP A 411 19.00 -23.36 5.97
CA ASP A 411 17.65 -22.96 6.33
C ASP A 411 16.64 -23.59 5.35
N PRO A 412 15.68 -24.41 5.81
CA PRO A 412 14.64 -24.94 4.94
C PRO A 412 13.83 -23.88 4.19
N TYR A 413 13.65 -22.69 4.76
CA TYR A 413 12.95 -21.58 4.11
C TYR A 413 13.74 -20.96 2.95
N SER A 414 15.05 -21.21 2.84
CA SER A 414 15.86 -20.76 1.71
C SER A 414 15.37 -21.30 0.36
N SER A 415 14.65 -22.43 0.37
CA SER A 415 13.98 -23.00 -0.82
C SER A 415 12.98 -22.03 -1.47
N ALA A 416 12.44 -21.08 -0.71
CA ALA A 416 11.56 -20.00 -1.18
C ALA A 416 12.16 -18.60 -1.00
N GLY A 417 13.46 -18.51 -0.74
CA GLY A 417 14.20 -17.25 -0.70
C GLY A 417 14.65 -16.79 -2.08
N VAL A 418 15.09 -15.54 -2.18
CA VAL A 418 15.78 -15.02 -3.37
C VAL A 418 17.28 -15.32 -3.24
N LEU A 419 17.77 -16.27 -4.04
CA LEU A 419 19.16 -16.78 -3.94
C LEU A 419 20.12 -16.25 -5.01
N LYS A 420 19.66 -15.34 -5.89
CA LYS A 420 20.49 -14.74 -6.95
C LYS A 420 20.29 -13.24 -6.99
N ASN A 421 21.38 -12.50 -7.23
CA ASN A 421 21.30 -11.07 -7.51
C ASN A 421 20.33 -10.83 -8.65
N ILE A 422 19.37 -9.94 -8.43
CA ILE A 422 18.35 -9.57 -9.40
C ILE A 422 18.77 -8.30 -10.15
N SER A 423 19.37 -7.35 -9.44
CA SER A 423 19.92 -6.11 -9.99
C SER A 423 21.16 -5.68 -9.18
N HIS A 424 21.74 -4.53 -9.52
CA HIS A 424 22.86 -3.94 -8.78
C HIS A 424 22.47 -3.44 -7.37
N THR A 425 21.17 -3.30 -7.06
CA THR A 425 20.67 -2.88 -5.73
C THR A 425 19.72 -3.89 -5.09
N VAL A 426 19.35 -4.95 -5.80
CA VAL A 426 18.56 -6.07 -5.28
C VAL A 426 19.46 -7.30 -5.27
N LEU A 427 20.09 -7.51 -4.13
CA LEU A 427 21.22 -8.42 -3.95
C LEU A 427 20.78 -9.64 -3.14
N ALA A 428 21.27 -10.81 -3.51
CA ALA A 428 21.11 -12.04 -2.76
C ALA A 428 22.46 -12.41 -2.15
N ILE A 429 22.50 -12.47 -0.84
CA ILE A 429 23.67 -12.90 -0.08
C ILE A 429 23.30 -14.24 0.53
N HIS A 430 24.06 -15.29 0.25
CA HIS A 430 23.79 -16.58 0.84
C HIS A 430 25.05 -17.34 1.21
N THR A 431 24.94 -18.16 2.24
CA THR A 431 26.06 -18.94 2.78
C THR A 431 25.70 -20.42 2.85
N VAL A 432 26.64 -21.29 2.46
CA VAL A 432 26.42 -22.75 2.40
C VAL A 432 26.09 -23.32 3.77
N ASN A 433 26.74 -22.82 4.83
CA ASN A 433 26.58 -23.29 6.20
C ASN A 433 25.70 -22.36 7.07
N GLY A 434 25.11 -21.32 6.48
CA GLY A 434 24.18 -20.45 7.19
C GLY A 434 22.88 -21.17 7.53
N SER A 435 22.34 -20.91 8.70
CA SER A 435 21.01 -21.34 9.11
C SER A 435 20.02 -20.16 9.08
N HIS A 436 18.80 -20.42 9.53
CA HIS A 436 17.75 -19.43 9.63
C HIS A 436 18.17 -18.22 10.49
N CYS A 437 18.03 -17.03 9.91
CA CYS A 437 18.26 -15.70 10.50
C CYS A 437 19.65 -15.46 11.11
N LEU A 438 20.65 -16.27 10.77
CA LEU A 438 21.94 -16.27 11.47
C LEU A 438 22.73 -14.96 11.33
N ASP A 439 22.64 -14.32 10.18
CA ASP A 439 23.26 -13.04 9.84
C ASP A 439 22.81 -11.91 10.76
N ILE A 440 21.57 -11.92 11.24
CA ILE A 440 21.02 -10.84 12.08
C ILE A 440 21.16 -11.06 13.59
N LEU A 441 21.63 -12.25 14.02
CA LEU A 441 21.91 -12.54 15.43
C LEU A 441 23.14 -11.76 15.94
N PRO A 442 23.32 -11.60 17.27
CA PRO A 442 24.49 -10.95 17.85
C PRO A 442 25.80 -11.60 17.40
N ALA A 443 26.76 -10.75 17.04
CA ALA A 443 28.10 -11.17 16.73
C ALA A 443 28.79 -11.83 17.95
N LYS A 444 29.46 -12.95 17.70
CA LYS A 444 30.21 -13.70 18.72
C LYS A 444 31.65 -13.86 18.28
N SER A 445 32.56 -13.92 19.25
CA SER A 445 33.98 -14.21 19.00
C SER A 445 34.23 -15.61 18.41
N THR A 446 33.25 -16.51 18.51
CA THR A 446 33.28 -17.85 17.96
C THR A 446 32.59 -17.96 16.60
N ASP A 447 32.09 -16.85 16.05
CA ASP A 447 31.47 -16.87 14.73
C ASP A 447 32.51 -17.23 13.66
N PRO A 448 32.17 -18.13 12.71
CA PRO A 448 33.10 -18.51 11.67
C PRO A 448 33.34 -17.36 10.69
N GLU A 449 34.51 -17.37 10.05
CA GLU A 449 34.93 -16.31 9.11
C GLU A 449 33.90 -16.03 8.01
N TRP A 450 33.23 -17.05 7.48
CA TRP A 450 32.21 -16.87 6.44
C TRP A 450 30.99 -16.08 6.92
N LEU A 451 30.63 -16.19 8.21
CA LEU A 451 29.50 -15.44 8.79
C LEU A 451 29.91 -13.98 9.05
N ILE A 452 31.14 -13.78 9.52
CA ILE A 452 31.73 -12.43 9.67
C ILE A 452 31.75 -11.72 8.31
N MET A 453 32.20 -12.39 7.26
CA MET A 453 32.25 -11.84 5.91
C MET A 453 30.86 -11.57 5.31
N GLN A 454 29.86 -12.42 5.60
CA GLN A 454 28.47 -12.16 5.21
C GLN A 454 27.96 -10.84 5.81
N ARG A 455 28.07 -10.67 7.14
CA ARG A 455 27.64 -9.44 7.83
C ARG A 455 28.40 -8.21 7.35
N LYS A 456 29.71 -8.35 7.13
CA LYS A 456 30.54 -7.26 6.59
C LYS A 456 30.04 -6.80 5.21
N THR A 457 29.71 -7.75 4.34
CA THR A 457 29.17 -7.45 3.00
C THR A 457 27.83 -6.72 3.10
N GLU A 458 26.94 -7.16 3.99
CA GLU A 458 25.64 -6.51 4.24
C GLU A 458 25.82 -5.06 4.70
N VAL A 459 26.75 -4.82 5.63
CA VAL A 459 27.11 -3.50 6.14
C VAL A 459 27.67 -2.59 5.03
N GLU A 460 28.63 -3.05 4.23
CA GLU A 460 29.22 -2.29 3.13
C GLU A 460 28.17 -1.86 2.09
N ILE A 461 27.20 -2.73 1.79
CA ILE A 461 26.08 -2.41 0.91
C ILE A 461 25.21 -1.31 1.51
N ILE A 462 24.83 -1.43 2.79
CA ILE A 462 24.01 -0.43 3.48
C ILE A 462 24.73 0.92 3.57
N GLU A 463 26.03 0.92 3.84
CA GLU A 463 26.87 2.13 3.80
C GLU A 463 26.82 2.81 2.43
N SER A 464 26.95 2.03 1.35
CA SER A 464 26.88 2.58 -0.01
C SER A 464 25.52 3.26 -0.29
N TRP A 465 24.41 2.68 0.19
CA TRP A 465 23.08 3.24 0.00
C TRP A 465 22.87 4.54 0.78
N ILE A 466 23.37 4.61 2.02
CA ILE A 466 23.29 5.79 2.86
C ILE A 466 24.18 6.91 2.29
N ALA A 467 25.39 6.57 1.84
CA ALA A 467 26.29 7.53 1.19
C ALA A 467 25.66 8.12 -0.08
N GLN A 468 25.06 7.27 -0.94
CA GLN A 468 24.35 7.73 -2.13
C GLN A 468 23.16 8.62 -1.77
N TYR A 469 22.40 8.26 -0.71
CA TYR A 469 21.28 9.09 -0.24
C TYR A 469 21.71 10.49 0.17
N HIS A 470 22.81 10.63 0.94
CA HIS A 470 23.32 11.94 1.32
C HIS A 470 23.81 12.74 0.12
N ALA A 471 24.46 12.08 -0.85
CA ALA A 471 24.86 12.74 -2.10
C ALA A 471 23.66 13.27 -2.90
N ASP A 472 22.58 12.48 -3.01
CA ASP A 472 21.33 12.87 -3.68
C ASP A 472 20.66 14.06 -2.97
N LEU A 473 20.63 14.03 -1.63
CA LEU A 473 20.05 15.08 -0.79
C LEU A 473 20.80 16.41 -0.97
N ASP A 474 22.13 16.37 -0.96
CA ASP A 474 22.98 17.54 -1.17
C ASP A 474 22.85 18.11 -2.59
N ALA A 475 22.77 17.25 -3.60
CA ALA A 475 22.53 17.66 -4.98
C ALA A 475 21.18 18.39 -5.14
N THR A 476 20.16 17.89 -4.45
CA THR A 476 18.82 18.49 -4.46
C THR A 476 18.82 19.86 -3.76
N ARG A 477 19.47 19.99 -2.60
CA ARG A 477 19.61 21.28 -1.88
C ARG A 477 20.36 22.33 -2.69
N LYS A 478 21.44 21.96 -3.36
CA LYS A 478 22.21 22.87 -4.23
C LYS A 478 21.35 23.41 -5.37
N ARG A 479 20.54 22.57 -6.03
CA ARG A 479 19.63 23.00 -7.09
C ARG A 479 18.58 24.02 -6.61
N THR A 480 18.08 23.87 -5.38
CA THR A 480 17.12 24.81 -4.77
C THR A 480 17.74 26.17 -4.42
N LEU A 481 19.01 26.22 -4.01
CA LEU A 481 19.72 27.48 -3.69
C LEU A 481 20.01 28.33 -4.94
N TYR A 482 20.25 27.72 -6.10
CA TYR A 482 20.45 28.47 -7.36
C TYR A 482 19.15 29.05 -7.92
N SER A 483 17.98 28.48 -7.61
CA SER A 483 16.67 29.00 -8.04
C SER A 483 16.09 30.07 -7.10
N LEU A 484 16.60 30.18 -5.86
CA LEU A 484 16.16 31.16 -4.86
C LEU A 484 16.88 32.52 -4.94
N GLN A 485 17.80 32.74 -5.89
CA GLN A 485 18.44 34.06 -6.11
C GLN A 485 17.51 35.15 -6.68
N TRP A 486 16.20 34.91 -6.79
CA TRP A 486 15.23 35.83 -7.39
C TRP A 486 13.92 36.01 -6.60
N LEU A 487 13.94 36.20 -5.28
CA LEU A 487 12.79 36.77 -4.54
C LEU A 487 13.23 37.45 -3.21
N PRO A 488 12.90 38.73 -2.97
CA PRO A 488 13.20 39.38 -1.69
C PRO A 488 12.15 39.04 -0.62
N PHE A 489 12.65 38.91 0.61
CA PHE A 489 11.93 38.65 1.86
C PHE A 489 10.82 39.67 2.16
N LEU A 490 9.67 39.22 2.68
CA LEU A 490 8.71 40.05 3.42
C LEU A 490 8.26 39.35 4.71
N ILE A 491 8.25 40.16 5.78
CA ILE A 491 8.09 39.87 7.21
C ILE A 491 6.60 39.65 7.57
N PRO A 492 6.25 38.84 8.59
CA PRO A 492 4.85 38.61 8.99
C PRO A 492 4.36 39.69 9.98
N THR A 493 3.13 40.19 9.80
CA THR A 493 2.40 40.95 10.83
C THR A 493 0.96 40.46 11.02
N LEU A 494 0.52 40.65 12.26
CA LEU A 494 -0.58 40.04 13.00
C LEU A 494 -2.02 40.08 12.43
N ILE A 495 -2.73 39.07 12.93
CA ILE A 495 -4.17 38.76 13.03
C ILE A 495 -5.03 39.92 13.58
N LEU A 496 -6.22 40.19 13.00
CA LEU A 496 -7.50 40.16 13.72
C LEU A 496 -8.76 40.22 12.82
N SER A 497 -9.74 39.39 13.22
CA SER A 497 -11.20 39.48 13.08
C SER A 497 -11.85 39.27 11.70
N CYS A 498 -12.61 38.18 11.57
CA CYS A 498 -13.72 38.06 10.63
C CYS A 498 -14.89 37.31 11.27
N CYS A 499 -16.08 37.86 11.05
CA CYS A 499 -17.36 37.27 11.42
C CYS A 499 -17.58 35.93 10.71
N VAL A 500 -18.15 34.99 11.45
CA VAL A 500 -18.47 33.64 10.96
C VAL A 500 -19.68 33.71 10.03
N SER A 501 -19.47 33.36 8.76
CA SER A 501 -20.53 32.88 7.89
C SER A 501 -20.16 31.47 7.42
N ALA A 502 -21.11 30.54 7.55
CA ALA A 502 -20.96 29.17 7.12
C ALA A 502 -21.00 29.13 5.58
N ALA A 503 -19.82 29.06 4.96
CA ALA A 503 -19.65 28.81 3.53
C ALA A 503 -19.24 27.34 3.36
N GLN A 504 -19.86 26.68 2.38
CA GLN A 504 -19.63 25.28 2.06
C GLN A 504 -18.39 25.18 1.15
N PHE A 505 -17.38 24.37 1.52
CA PHE A 505 -16.15 24.26 0.72
C PHE A 505 -16.39 23.52 -0.61
N ASN A 506 -16.49 24.28 -1.70
CA ASN A 506 -16.60 23.74 -3.05
C ASN A 506 -15.22 23.56 -3.71
N VAL A 507 -14.50 22.49 -3.31
CA VAL A 507 -13.37 22.00 -4.11
C VAL A 507 -13.92 21.57 -5.49
N PRO A 508 -13.38 22.09 -6.60
CA PRO A 508 -13.82 21.76 -7.95
C PRO A 508 -13.74 20.26 -8.27
N ARG A 509 -14.40 19.84 -9.36
CA ARG A 509 -14.48 18.44 -9.76
C ARG A 509 -13.14 17.98 -10.33
N LEU A 510 -12.69 16.77 -9.98
CA LEU A 510 -11.49 16.14 -10.53
C LEU A 510 -11.78 15.20 -11.71
N GLY A 511 -12.78 15.51 -12.53
CA GLY A 511 -13.24 14.61 -13.58
C GLY A 511 -12.65 15.02 -14.92
N PRO A 512 -12.42 14.10 -15.87
CA PRO A 512 -11.88 14.46 -17.18
C PRO A 512 -12.85 15.28 -18.04
N LEU A 513 -14.13 15.36 -17.66
CA LEU A 513 -15.20 15.97 -18.46
C LEU A 513 -16.00 17.02 -17.67
N SER A 514 -16.33 18.13 -18.34
CA SER A 514 -17.26 19.15 -17.83
C SER A 514 -18.67 18.57 -17.60
N ARG A 515 -19.46 19.22 -16.73
CA ARG A 515 -20.85 18.84 -16.42
C ARG A 515 -21.87 19.14 -17.54
N GLY A 516 -21.42 19.51 -18.74
CA GLY A 516 -22.29 19.81 -19.88
C GLY A 516 -23.02 21.16 -19.78
N ILE A 517 -22.61 22.02 -18.84
CA ILE A 517 -23.10 23.40 -18.67
C ILE A 517 -22.51 24.31 -19.75
N LEU A 518 -21.27 24.03 -20.14
CA LEU A 518 -20.60 24.65 -21.28
C LEU A 518 -21.30 24.19 -22.56
N ARG A 519 -21.59 25.14 -23.45
CA ARG A 519 -22.12 24.86 -24.78
C ARG A 519 -21.09 24.06 -25.59
N ASN A 520 -21.06 22.74 -25.39
CA ASN A 520 -20.23 21.86 -26.20
C ASN A 520 -20.76 21.86 -27.64
N PRO A 521 -19.89 21.77 -28.66
CA PRO A 521 -20.31 21.33 -29.98
C PRO A 521 -21.04 19.99 -29.82
N GLU A 522 -21.99 19.68 -30.71
CA GLU A 522 -22.59 18.34 -30.77
C GLU A 522 -21.51 17.27 -30.60
N PRO A 523 -21.73 16.25 -29.76
CA PRO A 523 -20.78 15.14 -29.65
C PRO A 523 -20.48 14.67 -31.07
N ALA A 524 -19.21 14.59 -31.44
CA ALA A 524 -18.82 13.95 -32.69
C ALA A 524 -19.56 12.61 -32.73
N ALA A 525 -20.39 12.41 -33.76
CA ALA A 525 -21.29 11.27 -33.83
C ALA A 525 -20.50 9.98 -33.59
N VAL A 526 -20.62 9.44 -32.38
CA VAL A 526 -19.93 8.21 -32.01
C VAL A 526 -20.55 7.15 -32.89
N SER A 527 -19.76 6.56 -33.77
CA SER A 527 -20.26 5.53 -34.65
C SER A 527 -20.90 4.44 -33.80
N GLU A 528 -22.15 4.08 -34.11
CA GLU A 528 -22.88 2.96 -33.51
C GLU A 528 -22.04 1.66 -33.54
N SER A 529 -21.07 1.58 -34.45
CA SER A 529 -20.08 0.50 -34.51
C SER A 529 -19.16 0.39 -33.28
N PHE A 530 -18.78 1.49 -32.63
CA PHE A 530 -17.88 1.45 -31.47
C PHE A 530 -18.54 0.73 -30.29
N TYR A 531 -19.80 1.05 -30.00
CA TYR A 531 -20.56 0.37 -28.95
C TYR A 531 -20.75 -1.12 -29.23
N LYS A 532 -20.82 -1.54 -30.51
CA LYS A 532 -20.91 -2.96 -30.89
C LYS A 532 -19.65 -3.76 -30.54
N ASP A 533 -18.49 -3.11 -30.51
CA ASP A 533 -17.20 -3.76 -30.21
C ASP A 533 -16.93 -3.87 -28.69
N LEU A 534 -17.67 -3.10 -27.87
CA LEU A 534 -17.54 -3.10 -26.41
C LEU A 534 -18.32 -4.27 -25.77
N LYS A 535 -17.62 -5.03 -24.92
CA LYS A 535 -18.23 -6.11 -24.13
C LYS A 535 -18.20 -5.74 -22.65
N THR A 536 -19.37 -5.65 -22.04
CA THR A 536 -19.50 -5.37 -20.59
C THR A 536 -19.47 -6.66 -19.79
N PHE A 537 -18.68 -6.66 -18.73
CA PHE A 537 -18.53 -7.75 -17.78
C PHE A 537 -18.67 -7.24 -16.35
N PHE A 538 -18.84 -8.18 -15.42
CA PHE A 538 -18.87 -7.90 -14.00
C PHE A 538 -17.95 -8.87 -13.27
N TYR A 539 -17.11 -8.34 -12.40
CA TYR A 539 -16.26 -9.10 -11.50
C TYR A 539 -16.92 -9.14 -10.11
N ALA A 540 -16.92 -10.31 -9.46
CA ALA A 540 -17.37 -10.45 -8.09
C ALA A 540 -16.27 -9.93 -7.17
N GLN A 541 -16.31 -8.63 -6.89
CA GLN A 541 -15.28 -7.91 -6.18
C GLN A 541 -15.45 -8.05 -4.67
N THR A 542 -14.36 -8.33 -3.96
CA THR A 542 -14.34 -8.36 -2.49
C THR A 542 -14.64 -6.96 -1.95
N LEU A 543 -15.52 -6.87 -0.95
CA LEU A 543 -15.91 -5.58 -0.36
C LEU A 543 -14.73 -4.89 0.31
N ASP A 544 -13.93 -5.65 1.07
CA ASP A 544 -12.77 -5.15 1.80
C ASP A 544 -11.53 -6.04 1.58
N HIS A 545 -10.54 -5.46 0.90
CA HIS A 545 -9.30 -6.12 0.54
C HIS A 545 -8.31 -6.28 1.69
N PHE A 546 -8.38 -5.39 2.69
CA PHE A 546 -7.33 -5.23 3.71
C PHE A 546 -7.77 -5.70 5.10
N ASN A 547 -8.87 -6.43 5.15
CA ASN A 547 -9.46 -6.93 6.37
C ASN A 547 -10.09 -8.31 6.14
N TYR A 548 -10.08 -9.15 7.17
CA TYR A 548 -10.52 -10.55 7.17
C TYR A 548 -11.73 -10.79 8.07
N ARG A 549 -12.45 -9.72 8.46
CA ARG A 549 -13.75 -9.84 9.14
C ARG A 549 -14.76 -10.57 8.25
N PRO A 550 -15.79 -11.22 8.82
CA PRO A 550 -16.83 -11.88 8.02
C PRO A 550 -17.49 -10.94 6.99
N GLU A 551 -17.72 -9.67 7.35
CA GLU A 551 -18.28 -8.69 6.40
C GLU A 551 -17.36 -8.40 5.21
N SER A 552 -16.04 -8.48 5.40
CA SER A 552 -15.04 -8.17 4.39
C SER A 552 -15.11 -9.12 3.18
N TYR A 553 -15.61 -10.34 3.38
CA TYR A 553 -15.79 -11.36 2.33
C TYR A 553 -17.05 -11.17 1.49
N LYS A 554 -17.95 -10.26 1.87
CA LYS A 554 -19.08 -9.92 1.01
C LYS A 554 -18.55 -9.43 -0.33
N THR A 555 -19.22 -9.82 -1.41
CA THR A 555 -18.84 -9.39 -2.75
C THR A 555 -19.88 -8.46 -3.36
N PHE A 556 -19.44 -7.56 -4.23
CA PHE A 556 -20.31 -6.77 -5.10
C PHE A 556 -19.89 -6.92 -6.56
N ARG A 557 -20.78 -6.57 -7.49
CA ARG A 557 -20.50 -6.69 -8.92
C ARG A 557 -19.83 -5.41 -9.41
N GLN A 558 -18.51 -5.45 -9.61
CA GLN A 558 -17.79 -4.34 -10.22
C GLN A 558 -17.82 -4.47 -11.73
N ARG A 559 -18.28 -3.41 -12.42
CA ARG A 559 -18.33 -3.34 -13.87
C ARG A 559 -16.94 -3.12 -14.45
N TYR A 560 -16.63 -3.87 -15.50
CA TYR A 560 -15.52 -3.55 -16.40
C TYR A 560 -15.94 -3.81 -17.85
N VAL A 561 -15.38 -3.06 -18.78
CA VAL A 561 -15.72 -3.13 -20.20
C VAL A 561 -14.46 -3.43 -20.98
N MET A 562 -14.53 -4.37 -21.92
CA MET A 562 -13.39 -4.74 -22.76
C MET A 562 -13.68 -4.53 -24.24
N ASN A 563 -12.65 -4.12 -24.99
CA ASN A 563 -12.67 -4.08 -26.45
C ASN A 563 -11.56 -4.97 -27.01
N PHE A 564 -11.95 -6.01 -27.76
CA PHE A 564 -11.05 -7.00 -28.33
C PHE A 564 -10.64 -6.72 -29.78
N LYS A 565 -11.25 -5.71 -30.43
CA LYS A 565 -11.19 -5.50 -31.89
C LYS A 565 -9.78 -5.52 -32.46
N HIS A 566 -8.81 -4.95 -31.75
CA HIS A 566 -7.43 -4.82 -32.18
C HIS A 566 -6.46 -5.70 -31.39
N TRP A 567 -6.94 -6.52 -30.46
CA TRP A 567 -6.04 -7.26 -29.58
C TRP A 567 -5.30 -8.37 -30.33
N GLY A 568 -3.96 -8.33 -30.30
CA GLY A 568 -3.10 -9.33 -30.94
C GLY A 568 -3.08 -10.70 -30.25
N GLY A 569 -3.75 -10.83 -29.09
CA GLY A 569 -3.88 -12.09 -28.36
C GLY A 569 -2.73 -12.38 -27.39
N ALA A 570 -3.01 -13.25 -26.42
CA ALA A 570 -2.10 -13.54 -25.33
C ALA A 570 -0.79 -14.24 -25.75
N LYS A 571 -0.83 -15.10 -26.79
CA LYS A 571 0.36 -15.80 -27.31
C LYS A 571 1.41 -14.85 -27.86
N ALA A 572 0.98 -13.72 -28.45
CA ALA A 572 1.86 -12.67 -28.93
C ALA A 572 2.38 -11.77 -27.79
N GLY A 573 1.94 -11.99 -26.54
CA GLY A 573 2.21 -11.09 -25.43
C GLY A 573 1.57 -9.71 -25.61
N ALA A 574 0.52 -9.60 -26.43
CA ALA A 574 -0.05 -8.31 -26.83
C ALA A 574 -0.50 -7.47 -25.61
N PRO A 575 -0.25 -6.15 -25.61
CA PRO A 575 -0.41 -5.31 -24.43
C PRO A 575 -1.87 -5.12 -24.03
N ILE A 576 -2.07 -4.69 -22.79
CA ILE A 576 -3.38 -4.31 -22.23
C ILE A 576 -3.32 -2.82 -21.89
N PHE A 577 -4.23 -2.02 -22.44
CA PHE A 577 -4.43 -0.63 -22.05
C PHE A 577 -5.65 -0.57 -21.13
N ALA A 578 -5.40 -0.19 -19.88
CA ALA A 578 -6.40 -0.20 -18.82
C ALA A 578 -6.71 1.23 -18.36
N TYR A 579 -7.89 1.73 -18.68
CA TYR A 579 -8.39 2.98 -18.10
C TYR A 579 -8.97 2.72 -16.71
N LEU A 580 -8.47 3.45 -15.72
CA LEU A 580 -8.93 3.39 -14.34
C LEU A 580 -9.99 4.46 -14.13
N GLY A 581 -11.26 4.05 -14.02
CA GLY A 581 -12.39 4.96 -13.83
C GLY A 581 -12.21 5.81 -12.56
N ALA A 582 -12.61 7.07 -12.62
CA ALA A 582 -12.45 8.05 -11.55
C ALA A 582 -13.78 8.25 -10.78
N GLU A 583 -14.16 9.49 -10.47
CA GLU A 583 -15.30 9.84 -9.63
C GLU A 583 -16.64 9.96 -10.39
N ALA A 584 -16.88 9.09 -11.38
CA ALA A 584 -18.11 9.12 -12.17
C ALA A 584 -18.48 7.75 -12.75
N PRO A 585 -19.75 7.57 -13.16
CA PRO A 585 -20.15 6.40 -13.95
C PRO A 585 -19.33 6.27 -15.22
N LEU A 586 -18.92 5.05 -15.55
CA LEU A 586 -18.03 4.76 -16.67
C LEU A 586 -18.65 5.07 -18.05
N ASP A 587 -19.99 5.20 -18.16
CA ASP A 587 -20.68 5.35 -19.45
C ASP A 587 -20.21 6.56 -20.26
N GLY A 588 -19.89 7.68 -19.59
CA GLY A 588 -19.31 8.86 -20.24
C GLY A 588 -17.86 8.65 -20.68
N ASP A 589 -17.08 7.91 -19.89
CA ASP A 589 -15.65 7.68 -20.16
C ASP A 589 -15.43 6.73 -21.34
N LEU A 590 -16.35 5.79 -21.59
CA LEU A 590 -16.26 4.85 -22.73
C LEU A 590 -16.13 5.58 -24.08
N VAL A 591 -16.77 6.74 -24.21
CA VAL A 591 -16.75 7.55 -25.43
C VAL A 591 -15.66 8.59 -25.41
N ASN A 592 -15.51 9.27 -24.27
CA ASN A 592 -14.71 10.48 -24.20
C ASN A 592 -13.25 10.21 -23.82
N ILE A 593 -12.89 9.01 -23.38
CA ILE A 593 -11.49 8.63 -23.21
C ILE A 593 -11.01 7.96 -24.48
N GLY A 594 -10.65 8.80 -25.45
CA GLY A 594 -10.30 8.37 -26.80
C GLY A 594 -8.86 7.88 -26.94
N PHE A 595 -7.93 8.30 -26.09
CA PHE A 595 -6.51 7.90 -26.20
C PHE A 595 -6.29 6.39 -26.30
N VAL A 596 -7.01 5.61 -25.50
CA VAL A 596 -6.91 4.14 -25.51
C VAL A 596 -7.43 3.54 -26.81
N ASN A 597 -8.53 4.09 -27.36
CA ASN A 597 -9.13 3.62 -28.61
C ASN A 597 -8.31 4.04 -29.83
N ASP A 598 -7.87 5.31 -29.87
CA ASP A 598 -7.09 5.89 -30.96
C ASP A 598 -5.75 5.17 -31.17
N ASN A 599 -5.22 4.54 -30.12
CA ASN A 599 -3.96 3.81 -30.15
C ASN A 599 -4.09 2.28 -30.12
N ALA A 600 -5.31 1.74 -30.03
CA ALA A 600 -5.56 0.31 -29.91
C ALA A 600 -4.95 -0.50 -31.06
N ALA A 601 -5.21 -0.07 -32.30
CA ALA A 601 -4.67 -0.69 -33.51
C ALA A 601 -3.14 -0.58 -33.61
N ARG A 602 -2.57 0.55 -33.16
CA ARG A 602 -1.12 0.81 -33.20
C ARG A 602 -0.35 -0.19 -32.34
N PHE A 603 -0.88 -0.54 -31.17
CA PHE A 603 -0.22 -1.42 -30.21
C PHE A 603 -0.74 -2.86 -30.24
N ASN A 604 -1.73 -3.15 -31.09
CA ASN A 604 -2.51 -4.39 -31.03
C ASN A 604 -3.05 -4.68 -29.62
N ALA A 605 -3.51 -3.63 -28.92
CA ALA A 605 -3.81 -3.68 -27.49
C ALA A 605 -5.24 -4.18 -27.20
N LEU A 606 -5.39 -4.92 -26.10
CA LEU A 606 -6.67 -5.13 -25.44
C LEU A 606 -7.03 -3.85 -24.68
N LEU A 607 -8.22 -3.32 -24.90
CA LEU A 607 -8.70 -2.19 -24.09
C LEU A 607 -9.54 -2.71 -22.93
N ILE A 608 -9.30 -2.18 -21.74
CA ILE A 608 -10.09 -2.45 -20.54
C ILE A 608 -10.43 -1.11 -19.89
N TYR A 609 -11.69 -0.92 -19.56
CA TYR A 609 -12.17 0.20 -18.77
C TYR A 609 -12.75 -0.36 -17.48
N ILE A 610 -12.20 0.02 -16.32
CA ILE A 610 -12.63 -0.53 -15.03
C ILE A 610 -13.35 0.56 -14.25
N GLU A 611 -14.61 0.33 -13.90
CA GLU A 611 -15.40 1.31 -13.15
C GLU A 611 -14.99 1.32 -11.68
N HIS A 612 -14.88 2.52 -11.11
CA HIS A 612 -14.56 2.72 -9.71
C HIS A 612 -15.71 2.22 -8.82
N ARG A 613 -15.39 1.60 -7.68
CA ARG A 613 -16.41 1.24 -6.67
C ARG A 613 -17.24 2.46 -6.26
N TYR A 614 -18.52 2.26 -5.94
CA TYR A 614 -19.51 3.31 -5.59
C TYR A 614 -19.92 4.26 -6.71
N TYR A 615 -19.43 4.07 -7.93
CA TYR A 615 -19.88 4.83 -9.10
C TYR A 615 -20.56 3.94 -10.14
N GLY A 616 -21.55 4.51 -10.81
CA GLY A 616 -22.26 3.91 -11.94
C GLY A 616 -22.96 2.61 -11.58
N LYS A 617 -22.49 1.50 -12.14
CA LYS A 617 -23.07 0.16 -11.94
C LYS A 617 -22.27 -0.68 -10.94
N SER A 618 -21.20 -0.11 -10.38
CA SER A 618 -20.27 -0.78 -9.47
C SER A 618 -20.56 -0.44 -8.02
N ILE A 619 -21.80 -0.71 -7.59
CA ILE A 619 -22.34 -0.24 -6.32
C ILE A 619 -22.36 -1.37 -5.28
N PRO A 620 -21.58 -1.27 -4.18
CA PRO A 620 -21.71 -2.17 -3.04
C PRO A 620 -23.09 -2.07 -2.37
N PHE A 621 -23.51 -3.10 -1.65
CA PHE A 621 -24.80 -3.12 -0.93
C PHE A 621 -26.06 -2.96 -1.81
N GLY A 622 -25.93 -3.19 -3.13
CA GLY A 622 -27.04 -3.38 -4.06
C GLY A 622 -27.66 -2.12 -4.65
N SER A 623 -27.63 -0.97 -3.96
CA SER A 623 -28.14 0.30 -4.53
C SER A 623 -27.40 1.53 -3.99
N THR A 624 -27.34 2.59 -4.80
CA THR A 624 -26.66 3.85 -4.45
C THR A 624 -27.22 4.45 -3.16
N LYS A 625 -28.55 4.38 -2.97
CA LYS A 625 -29.23 4.87 -1.75
C LYS A 625 -28.73 4.17 -0.48
N VAL A 626 -28.44 2.88 -0.54
CA VAL A 626 -27.92 2.11 0.60
C VAL A 626 -26.42 2.33 0.75
N ALA A 627 -25.67 2.29 -0.35
CA ALA A 627 -24.23 2.44 -0.36
C ALA A 627 -23.77 3.78 0.22
N LEU A 628 -24.48 4.87 -0.13
CA LEU A 628 -24.16 6.23 0.29
C LEU A 628 -24.92 6.69 1.55
N LYS A 629 -25.54 5.76 2.29
CA LYS A 629 -26.45 6.09 3.41
C LYS A 629 -25.72 6.72 4.59
N ASN A 630 -24.59 6.15 5.01
CA ASN A 630 -23.84 6.57 6.20
C ASN A 630 -22.39 6.07 6.17
N ALA A 631 -21.59 6.48 7.15
CA ALA A 631 -20.18 6.10 7.27
C ALA A 631 -19.94 4.58 7.32
N SER A 632 -20.87 3.78 7.86
CA SER A 632 -20.70 2.33 7.94
C SER A 632 -20.72 1.64 6.57
N THR A 633 -21.49 2.19 5.61
CA THR A 633 -21.49 1.72 4.22
C THR A 633 -20.46 2.45 3.37
N LEU A 634 -20.21 3.73 3.64
CA LEU A 634 -19.25 4.56 2.90
C LEU A 634 -17.79 4.25 3.26
N GLY A 635 -17.51 3.61 4.39
CA GLY A 635 -16.15 3.34 4.85
C GLY A 635 -15.24 2.63 3.84
N TYR A 636 -15.81 1.77 2.98
CA TYR A 636 -15.08 1.05 1.93
C TYR A 636 -14.87 1.88 0.65
N PHE A 637 -15.35 3.12 0.63
CA PHE A 637 -15.23 4.04 -0.50
C PHE A 637 -14.00 4.91 -0.32
N ASN A 638 -12.86 4.37 -0.75
CA ASN A 638 -11.58 5.04 -0.71
C ASN A 638 -10.63 4.54 -1.83
N SER A 639 -9.53 5.28 -2.02
CA SER A 639 -8.55 5.07 -3.09
C SER A 639 -7.80 3.75 -2.96
N ALA A 640 -7.41 3.36 -1.74
CA ALA A 640 -6.65 2.13 -1.50
C ALA A 640 -7.45 0.89 -1.90
N GLN A 641 -8.74 0.88 -1.55
CA GLN A 641 -9.67 -0.17 -1.94
C GLN A 641 -9.93 -0.17 -3.45
N ALA A 642 -10.06 1.01 -4.07
CA ALA A 642 -10.26 1.13 -5.52
C ALA A 642 -9.05 0.62 -6.33
N ILE A 643 -7.82 0.94 -5.93
CA ILE A 643 -6.64 0.40 -6.62
C ILE A 643 -6.46 -1.11 -6.42
N ALA A 644 -6.85 -1.65 -5.26
CA ALA A 644 -6.91 -3.09 -5.04
C ALA A 644 -7.99 -3.76 -5.92
N ASP A 645 -9.12 -3.08 -6.15
CA ASP A 645 -10.13 -3.54 -7.09
C ASP A 645 -9.58 -3.67 -8.51
N TYR A 646 -8.90 -2.63 -9.00
CA TYR A 646 -8.29 -2.64 -10.33
C TYR A 646 -7.26 -3.77 -10.46
N ALA A 647 -6.46 -4.02 -9.40
CA ALA A 647 -5.49 -5.11 -9.38
C ALA A 647 -6.19 -6.47 -9.50
N ALA A 648 -7.25 -6.70 -8.72
CA ALA A 648 -8.02 -7.94 -8.78
C ALA A 648 -8.67 -8.17 -10.15
N VAL A 649 -9.25 -7.13 -10.77
CA VAL A 649 -9.83 -7.23 -12.13
C VAL A 649 -8.75 -7.52 -13.17
N LEU A 650 -7.61 -6.83 -13.13
CA LEU A 650 -6.51 -7.05 -14.08
C LEU A 650 -5.91 -8.46 -13.96
N MET A 651 -5.71 -8.94 -12.73
CA MET A 651 -5.24 -10.31 -12.50
C MET A 651 -6.27 -11.35 -12.95
N HIS A 652 -7.56 -11.12 -12.69
CA HIS A 652 -8.65 -11.95 -13.21
C HIS A 652 -8.62 -12.03 -14.74
N VAL A 653 -8.50 -10.88 -15.42
CA VAL A 653 -8.45 -10.83 -16.89
C VAL A 653 -7.21 -11.54 -17.42
N LYS A 654 -6.03 -11.29 -16.84
CA LYS A 654 -4.79 -11.98 -17.23
C LYS A 654 -4.91 -13.50 -17.09
N LYS A 655 -5.46 -13.98 -15.97
CA LYS A 655 -5.69 -15.41 -15.75
C LYS A 655 -6.68 -15.99 -16.75
N ARG A 656 -7.84 -15.34 -16.93
CA ARG A 656 -8.92 -15.80 -17.83
C ARG A 656 -8.50 -15.86 -19.30
N LEU A 657 -7.63 -14.94 -19.73
CA LEU A 657 -7.18 -14.84 -21.12
C LEU A 657 -5.81 -15.49 -21.37
N HIS A 658 -5.22 -16.15 -20.36
CA HIS A 658 -3.84 -16.68 -20.42
C HIS A 658 -2.78 -15.63 -20.84
N ALA A 659 -2.97 -14.39 -20.38
CA ALA A 659 -2.21 -13.21 -20.76
C ALA A 659 -1.18 -12.78 -19.69
N GLN A 660 -0.54 -13.74 -19.03
CA GLN A 660 0.44 -13.48 -17.95
C GLN A 660 1.59 -12.58 -18.43
N ASN A 661 2.08 -12.82 -19.66
CA ASN A 661 3.16 -12.06 -20.30
C ASN A 661 2.69 -10.78 -21.01
N SER A 662 1.40 -10.42 -20.96
CA SER A 662 0.93 -9.17 -21.56
C SER A 662 1.27 -8.00 -20.63
N PRO A 663 2.05 -6.99 -21.09
CA PRO A 663 2.29 -5.80 -20.31
C PRO A 663 1.02 -4.96 -20.19
N VAL A 664 0.80 -4.34 -19.04
CA VAL A 664 -0.36 -3.47 -18.79
C VAL A 664 0.11 -2.02 -18.72
N ILE A 665 -0.49 -1.13 -19.50
CA ILE A 665 -0.36 0.32 -19.31
C ILE A 665 -1.65 0.80 -18.67
N VAL A 666 -1.55 1.50 -17.54
CA VAL A 666 -2.70 2.10 -16.88
C VAL A 666 -2.83 3.58 -17.26
N ILE A 667 -4.05 4.03 -17.49
CA ILE A 667 -4.35 5.39 -17.95
C ILE A 667 -5.43 5.98 -17.06
N GLY A 668 -5.31 7.25 -16.71
CA GLY A 668 -6.37 7.98 -16.04
C GLY A 668 -6.20 9.49 -16.14
N GLY A 669 -7.33 10.20 -16.05
CA GLY A 669 -7.39 11.65 -16.01
C GLY A 669 -7.77 12.15 -14.63
N SER A 670 -7.08 13.18 -14.16
CA SER A 670 -7.36 13.88 -12.91
C SER A 670 -7.36 12.97 -11.68
N TYR A 671 -8.47 12.70 -10.97
CA TYR A 671 -8.45 11.71 -9.89
C TYR A 671 -8.11 10.31 -10.43
N GLY A 672 -8.58 9.96 -11.62
CA GLY A 672 -8.15 8.76 -12.33
C GLY A 672 -6.66 8.77 -12.64
N GLY A 673 -6.08 9.94 -12.92
CA GLY A 673 -4.64 10.11 -13.13
C GLY A 673 -3.84 9.91 -11.83
N MET A 674 -4.36 10.41 -10.70
CA MET A 674 -3.81 10.11 -9.37
C MET A 674 -3.84 8.60 -9.13
N LEU A 675 -4.98 7.94 -9.35
CA LEU A 675 -5.13 6.49 -9.25
C LEU A 675 -4.17 5.73 -10.17
N ALA A 676 -3.98 6.15 -11.42
CA ALA A 676 -3.05 5.52 -12.37
C ALA A 676 -1.60 5.62 -11.88
N SER A 677 -1.18 6.80 -11.42
CA SER A 677 0.16 7.00 -10.85
C SER A 677 0.36 6.16 -9.59
N TRP A 678 -0.57 6.19 -8.65
CA TRP A 678 -0.52 5.43 -7.40
C TRP A 678 -0.62 3.92 -7.63
N PHE A 679 -1.38 3.48 -8.63
CA PHE A 679 -1.43 2.08 -9.04
C PHE A 679 -0.06 1.62 -9.53
N ARG A 680 0.64 2.43 -10.36
CA ARG A 680 2.00 2.10 -10.79
C ARG A 680 2.98 2.07 -9.61
N LEU A 681 2.83 2.95 -8.62
CA LEU A 681 3.67 2.93 -7.41
C LEU A 681 3.42 1.69 -6.52
N LYS A 682 2.15 1.30 -6.34
CA LYS A 682 1.76 0.23 -5.41
C LYS A 682 1.71 -1.16 -6.04
N TYR A 683 1.46 -1.25 -7.35
CA TYR A 683 1.36 -2.51 -8.11
C TYR A 683 2.27 -2.49 -9.36
N PRO A 684 3.57 -2.18 -9.22
CA PRO A 684 4.49 -2.14 -10.34
C PRO A 684 4.72 -3.52 -10.99
N HIS A 685 4.36 -4.60 -10.28
CA HIS A 685 4.35 -5.96 -10.80
C HIS A 685 3.17 -6.26 -11.74
N ILE A 686 2.11 -5.45 -11.70
CA ILE A 686 0.92 -5.60 -12.56
C ILE A 686 0.99 -4.64 -13.75
N ALA A 687 1.22 -3.34 -13.49
CA ALA A 687 1.27 -2.30 -14.52
C ALA A 687 2.72 -2.00 -14.92
N LEU A 688 3.06 -2.10 -16.20
CA LEU A 688 4.38 -1.72 -16.75
C LEU A 688 4.64 -0.21 -16.68
N GLY A 689 3.61 0.61 -16.86
CA GLY A 689 3.71 2.07 -16.82
C GLY A 689 2.35 2.74 -16.70
N ALA A 690 2.35 4.04 -16.43
CA ALA A 690 1.16 4.85 -16.25
C ALA A 690 1.19 6.14 -17.09
N LEU A 691 0.05 6.50 -17.67
CA LEU A 691 -0.26 7.84 -18.16
C LEU A 691 -1.20 8.52 -17.16
N ALA A 692 -0.66 9.44 -16.38
CA ALA A 692 -1.36 10.22 -15.37
C ALA A 692 -1.61 11.64 -15.92
N SER A 693 -2.74 11.81 -16.60
CA SER A 693 -3.13 13.08 -17.22
C SER A 693 -3.81 13.99 -16.19
N SER A 694 -3.38 15.26 -16.12
CA SER A 694 -3.86 16.31 -15.21
C SER A 694 -3.97 15.85 -13.75
N ALA A 695 -3.03 15.02 -13.26
CA ALA A 695 -3.10 14.41 -11.93
C ALA A 695 -2.52 15.30 -10.82
N PRO A 696 -3.33 15.89 -9.92
CA PRO A 696 -2.85 16.81 -8.89
C PRO A 696 -2.30 16.10 -7.64
N ILE A 697 -1.29 15.24 -7.81
CA ILE A 697 -0.73 14.43 -6.71
C ILE A 697 0.00 15.25 -5.63
N LEU A 698 0.23 16.55 -5.87
CA LEU A 698 0.92 17.45 -4.93
C LEU A 698 -0.05 18.30 -4.09
N TYR A 699 -1.36 18.18 -4.30
CA TYR A 699 -2.36 18.97 -3.56
C TYR A 699 -2.72 18.38 -2.19
N PHE A 700 -1.72 17.90 -1.44
CA PHE A 700 -1.90 17.35 -0.09
C PHE A 700 -0.92 18.01 0.87
N ASP A 701 -1.28 18.04 2.15
CA ASP A 701 -0.52 18.78 3.17
C ASP A 701 -0.19 20.22 2.70
N GLU A 702 1.05 20.67 2.85
CA GLU A 702 1.51 22.00 2.43
C GLU A 702 2.44 21.90 1.21
N ILE A 703 2.31 20.84 0.38
CA ILE A 703 3.24 20.56 -0.73
C ILE A 703 3.03 21.55 -1.88
N ALA A 704 1.77 21.80 -2.27
CA ALA A 704 1.40 22.79 -3.28
C ALA A 704 0.75 24.02 -2.62
N PRO A 705 0.92 25.24 -3.17
CA PRO A 705 0.29 26.43 -2.62
C PRO A 705 -1.24 26.35 -2.64
N GLU A 706 -1.88 26.68 -1.52
CA GLU A 706 -3.35 26.65 -1.39
C GLU A 706 -4.07 27.50 -2.45
N ILE A 707 -3.43 28.60 -2.87
CA ILE A 707 -3.95 29.53 -3.89
C ILE A 707 -3.73 29.07 -5.33
N GLY A 708 -2.95 28.01 -5.56
CA GLY A 708 -2.43 27.68 -6.89
C GLY A 708 -3.55 27.53 -7.92
N TYR A 709 -4.59 26.77 -7.58
CA TYR A 709 -5.76 26.52 -8.43
C TYR A 709 -6.38 27.85 -8.91
N TYR A 710 -6.80 28.69 -7.97
CA TYR A 710 -7.48 29.94 -8.28
C TYR A 710 -6.57 31.03 -8.85
N SER A 711 -5.25 30.90 -8.64
CA SER A 711 -4.25 31.73 -9.31
C SER A 711 -4.19 31.43 -10.81
N ILE A 712 -4.27 30.15 -11.20
CA ILE A 712 -4.35 29.75 -12.61
C ILE A 712 -5.69 30.17 -13.22
N VAL A 713 -6.81 29.96 -12.53
CA VAL A 713 -8.12 30.47 -12.99
C VAL A 713 -8.05 31.99 -13.25
N THR A 714 -7.48 32.74 -12.30
CA THR A 714 -7.31 34.19 -12.44
C THR A 714 -6.41 34.57 -13.62
N LYS A 715 -5.27 33.87 -13.77
CA LYS A 715 -4.33 34.06 -14.88
C LYS A 715 -5.03 33.85 -16.22
N ASP A 716 -5.80 32.79 -16.37
CA ASP A 716 -6.50 32.44 -17.61
C ASP A 716 -7.50 33.52 -18.03
N PHE A 717 -8.31 34.03 -17.10
CA PHE A 717 -9.23 35.13 -17.38
C PHE A 717 -8.50 36.44 -17.69
N ARG A 718 -7.38 36.72 -17.01
CA ARG A 718 -6.57 37.91 -17.24
C ARG A 718 -5.90 37.87 -18.63
N GLU A 719 -5.32 36.73 -19.00
CA GLU A 719 -4.72 36.50 -20.32
C GLU A 719 -5.75 36.59 -21.45
N ALA A 720 -6.98 36.12 -21.22
CA ALA A 720 -8.06 36.24 -22.18
C ALA A 720 -8.54 37.69 -22.34
N SER A 721 -8.66 38.46 -21.24
CA SER A 721 -9.06 39.87 -21.27
C SER A 721 -8.89 40.56 -19.91
N GLU A 722 -7.99 41.55 -19.84
CA GLU A 722 -7.79 42.41 -18.66
C GLU A 722 -9.08 43.14 -18.24
N SER A 723 -9.89 43.60 -19.20
CA SER A 723 -11.18 44.26 -18.93
C SER A 723 -12.19 43.30 -18.29
N CYS A 724 -12.25 42.06 -18.78
CA CYS A 724 -13.11 41.00 -18.25
C CYS A 724 -12.71 40.65 -16.82
N TYR A 725 -11.42 40.36 -16.60
CA TYR A 725 -10.83 40.12 -15.28
C TYR A 725 -11.19 41.24 -14.28
N ARG A 726 -10.96 42.51 -14.64
CA ARG A 726 -11.29 43.65 -13.75
C ARG A 726 -12.79 43.76 -13.47
N THR A 727 -13.64 43.43 -14.44
CA THR A 727 -15.10 43.47 -14.28
C THR A 727 -15.56 42.38 -13.32
N ILE A 728 -15.04 41.16 -13.44
CA ILE A 728 -15.32 40.05 -12.52
C ILE A 728 -14.87 40.41 -11.10
N ARG A 729 -13.62 40.86 -10.95
CA ARG A 729 -13.05 41.22 -9.64
C ARG A 729 -13.85 42.31 -8.92
N ARG A 730 -14.36 43.30 -9.65
CA ARG A 730 -15.22 44.36 -9.07
C ARG A 730 -16.65 43.91 -8.80
N SER A 731 -17.12 42.85 -9.44
CA SER A 731 -18.52 42.41 -9.33
C SER A 731 -18.86 41.89 -7.95
N TRP A 732 -17.91 41.29 -7.23
CA TRP A 732 -18.18 40.64 -5.95
C TRP A 732 -18.63 41.62 -4.87
N SER A 733 -17.91 42.74 -4.72
CA SER A 733 -18.32 43.82 -3.80
C SER A 733 -19.62 44.49 -4.23
N GLU A 734 -19.90 44.52 -5.54
CA GLU A 734 -21.14 45.09 -6.06
C GLU A 734 -22.35 44.18 -5.78
N ILE A 735 -22.18 42.86 -5.83
CA ILE A 735 -23.18 41.88 -5.39
C ILE A 735 -23.52 42.14 -3.92
N ASP A 736 -22.52 42.26 -3.04
CA ASP A 736 -22.75 42.53 -1.61
C ASP A 736 -23.44 43.87 -1.36
N ARG A 737 -23.01 44.92 -2.07
CA ARG A 737 -23.59 46.26 -1.96
C ARG A 737 -25.06 46.30 -2.37
N ILE A 738 -25.47 45.48 -3.34
CA ILE A 738 -26.90 45.37 -3.70
C ILE A 738 -27.63 44.49 -2.70
N ALA A 739 -27.04 43.36 -2.30
CA ALA A 739 -27.65 42.43 -1.35
C ALA A 739 -27.97 43.08 0.01
N SER A 740 -27.14 44.04 0.46
CA SER A 740 -27.35 44.77 1.73
C SER A 740 -28.49 45.80 1.71
N LYS A 741 -29.07 46.09 0.54
CA LYS A 741 -30.22 47.01 0.43
C LYS A 741 -31.54 46.31 0.75
N PRO A 742 -32.59 47.05 1.13
CA PRO A 742 -33.95 46.50 1.21
C PRO A 742 -34.34 45.85 -0.12
N ASN A 743 -34.84 44.61 -0.08
CA ASN A 743 -35.16 43.79 -1.26
C ASN A 743 -33.97 43.51 -2.19
N GLY A 744 -32.73 43.69 -1.72
CA GLY A 744 -31.49 43.50 -2.49
C GLY A 744 -31.36 42.12 -3.14
N LEU A 745 -31.65 41.06 -2.39
CA LEU A 745 -31.64 39.68 -2.88
C LEU A 745 -32.71 39.43 -3.97
N SER A 746 -33.88 40.06 -3.86
CA SER A 746 -34.93 40.00 -4.88
C SER A 746 -34.52 40.72 -6.17
N ILE A 747 -33.84 41.87 -6.03
CA ILE A 747 -33.26 42.60 -7.16
C ILE A 747 -32.22 41.73 -7.87
N LEU A 748 -31.30 41.10 -7.12
CA LEU A 748 -30.31 40.19 -7.67
C LEU A 748 -30.95 38.98 -8.36
N SER A 749 -31.96 38.37 -7.73
CA SER A 749 -32.70 37.21 -8.28
C SER A 749 -33.33 37.55 -9.64
N LYS A 750 -34.03 38.69 -9.73
CA LYS A 750 -34.63 39.17 -10.99
C LYS A 750 -33.57 39.49 -12.04
N ARG A 751 -32.47 40.11 -11.62
CA ARG A 751 -31.40 40.58 -12.49
C ARG A 751 -30.62 39.43 -13.13
N PHE A 752 -30.31 38.41 -12.35
CA PHE A 752 -29.63 37.19 -12.81
C PHE A 752 -30.61 36.12 -13.30
N LYS A 753 -31.93 36.40 -13.25
CA LYS A 753 -33.00 35.46 -13.59
C LYS A 753 -32.83 34.13 -12.87
N THR A 754 -32.61 34.15 -11.56
CA THR A 754 -32.44 32.91 -10.79
C THR A 754 -33.75 32.12 -10.75
N CYS A 755 -33.68 30.79 -10.77
CA CYS A 755 -34.89 29.95 -10.74
C CYS A 755 -35.60 30.01 -9.39
N ALA A 756 -34.85 30.12 -8.29
CA ALA A 756 -35.35 30.38 -6.95
C ALA A 756 -34.95 31.77 -6.47
N HIS A 757 -35.68 32.30 -5.49
CA HIS A 757 -35.28 33.53 -4.80
C HIS A 757 -34.01 33.26 -3.98
N LEU A 758 -33.03 34.15 -4.08
CA LEU A 758 -31.77 34.04 -3.34
C LEU A 758 -32.01 34.22 -1.83
N GLU A 759 -31.47 33.32 -1.02
CA GLU A 759 -31.49 33.41 0.45
C GLU A 759 -30.30 34.21 0.99
N SER A 760 -29.21 34.23 0.24
CA SER A 760 -27.95 34.90 0.58
C SER A 760 -27.24 35.37 -0.68
N SER A 761 -26.41 36.42 -0.57
CA SER A 761 -25.50 36.80 -1.67
C SER A 761 -24.48 35.69 -1.98
N PHE A 762 -24.17 34.84 -0.99
CA PHE A 762 -23.28 33.69 -1.14
C PHE A 762 -23.75 32.72 -2.22
N GLU A 763 -25.05 32.42 -2.32
CA GLU A 763 -25.58 31.47 -3.31
C GLU A 763 -25.27 31.91 -4.75
N LEU A 764 -25.39 33.20 -5.05
CA LEU A 764 -25.06 33.73 -6.36
C LEU A 764 -23.55 33.76 -6.60
N LYS A 765 -22.76 34.06 -5.57
CA LYS A 765 -21.31 34.11 -5.67
C LYS A 765 -20.71 32.72 -5.90
N ASP A 766 -21.14 31.72 -5.12
CA ASP A 766 -20.72 30.32 -5.26
C ASP A 766 -21.05 29.77 -6.65
N TYR A 767 -22.23 30.10 -7.18
CA TYR A 767 -22.61 29.74 -8.55
C TYR A 767 -21.69 30.37 -9.60
N LEU A 768 -21.42 31.68 -9.50
CA LEU A 768 -20.54 32.36 -10.44
C LEU A 768 -19.08 31.90 -10.33
N ASP A 769 -18.60 31.63 -9.10
CA ASP A 769 -17.29 31.03 -8.84
C ASP A 769 -17.12 29.72 -9.58
N SER A 770 -18.09 28.81 -9.39
CA SER A 770 -18.14 27.50 -10.05
C SER A 770 -18.14 27.62 -11.57
N ILE A 771 -18.88 28.59 -12.14
CA ILE A 771 -18.90 28.85 -13.59
C ILE A 771 -17.52 29.30 -14.10
N TYR A 772 -16.84 30.20 -13.38
CA TYR A 772 -15.51 30.67 -13.80
C TYR A 772 -14.45 29.60 -13.64
N ALA A 773 -14.47 28.84 -12.54
CA ALA A 773 -13.58 27.72 -12.30
C ALA A 773 -13.75 26.63 -13.38
N GLU A 774 -14.99 26.24 -13.70
CA GLU A 774 -15.27 25.25 -14.74
C GLU A 774 -14.86 25.74 -16.14
N ALA A 775 -15.11 27.02 -16.46
CA ALA A 775 -14.68 27.60 -17.73
C ALA A 775 -13.16 27.59 -17.90
N ALA A 776 -12.39 27.84 -16.84
CA ALA A 776 -10.93 27.76 -16.87
C ALA A 776 -10.43 26.31 -16.95
N GLN A 777 -10.98 25.41 -16.12
CA GLN A 777 -10.59 24.00 -16.09
C GLN A 777 -10.75 23.33 -17.46
N TYR A 778 -11.88 23.53 -18.13
CA TYR A 778 -12.16 22.95 -19.45
C TYR A 778 -11.99 23.98 -20.57
N ASN A 779 -10.97 24.84 -20.50
CA ASN A 779 -10.71 25.91 -21.47
C ASN A 779 -10.14 25.40 -22.82
N GLU A 780 -10.83 24.44 -23.43
CA GLU A 780 -10.35 23.62 -24.54
C GLU A 780 -10.65 24.20 -25.93
N PRO A 781 -9.83 23.89 -26.96
CA PRO A 781 -10.15 24.23 -28.35
C PRO A 781 -11.34 23.42 -28.90
N PRO A 782 -12.07 23.95 -29.91
CA PRO A 782 -11.96 25.29 -30.48
C PRO A 782 -12.81 26.34 -29.73
N THR A 783 -13.57 25.94 -28.71
CA THR A 783 -14.59 26.77 -28.06
C THR A 783 -13.99 27.82 -27.12
N TYR A 784 -12.94 27.46 -26.37
CA TYR A 784 -12.28 28.29 -25.36
C TYR A 784 -13.27 29.00 -24.42
N PRO A 785 -13.95 28.28 -23.51
CA PRO A 785 -14.94 28.80 -22.56
C PRO A 785 -14.62 30.14 -21.89
N VAL A 786 -13.38 30.34 -21.42
CA VAL A 786 -12.95 31.61 -20.81
C VAL A 786 -13.12 32.77 -21.80
N THR A 787 -12.76 32.55 -23.07
CA THR A 787 -12.92 33.53 -24.14
C THR A 787 -14.40 33.83 -24.41
N VAL A 788 -15.27 32.81 -24.34
CA VAL A 788 -16.73 32.98 -24.50
C VAL A 788 -17.31 33.87 -23.40
N VAL A 789 -16.96 33.60 -22.14
CA VAL A 789 -17.39 34.42 -21.00
C VAL A 789 -16.91 35.86 -21.17
N CYS A 790 -15.63 36.06 -21.48
CA CYS A 790 -15.06 37.39 -21.61
C CYS A 790 -15.59 38.17 -22.81
N LYS A 791 -15.90 37.51 -23.93
CA LYS A 791 -16.61 38.13 -25.06
C LYS A 791 -18.02 38.58 -24.66
N GLY A 792 -18.74 37.78 -23.86
CA GLY A 792 -20.04 38.16 -23.31
C GLY A 792 -19.97 39.40 -22.41
N ILE A 793 -19.02 39.41 -21.47
CA ILE A 793 -18.82 40.54 -20.53
C ILE A 793 -18.42 41.83 -21.26
N ASN A 794 -17.44 41.75 -22.16
CA ASN A 794 -16.93 42.93 -22.88
C ASN A 794 -17.87 43.40 -24.00
N GLY A 795 -18.65 42.50 -24.59
CA GLY A 795 -19.58 42.79 -25.68
C GLY A 795 -20.88 43.46 -25.24
N ALA A 796 -21.15 43.54 -23.93
CA ALA A 796 -22.28 44.27 -23.39
C ALA A 796 -22.20 45.77 -23.72
N SER A 797 -23.36 46.42 -23.90
CA SER A 797 -23.45 47.85 -24.20
C SER A 797 -22.65 48.70 -23.20
N LYS A 798 -22.04 49.79 -23.66
CA LYS A 798 -21.27 50.71 -22.78
C LYS A 798 -22.10 51.24 -21.61
N ARG A 799 -23.42 51.34 -21.76
CA ARG A 799 -24.38 51.78 -20.71
C ARG A 799 -24.73 50.68 -19.70
N THR A 800 -24.34 49.43 -19.94
CA THR A 800 -24.55 48.32 -19.02
C THR A 800 -23.54 48.39 -17.87
N ASP A 801 -24.05 48.48 -16.65
CA ASP A 801 -23.33 48.45 -15.38
C ASP A 801 -22.73 47.05 -15.10
N THR A 802 -21.85 46.97 -14.10
CA THR A 802 -21.01 45.80 -13.80
C THR A 802 -21.80 44.49 -13.76
N LEU A 803 -22.85 44.39 -12.95
CA LEU A 803 -23.61 43.15 -12.81
C LEU A 803 -24.40 42.77 -14.07
N GLY A 804 -24.79 43.75 -14.88
CA GLY A 804 -25.41 43.49 -16.18
C GLY A 804 -24.40 42.84 -17.13
N ARG A 805 -23.14 43.31 -17.13
CA ARG A 805 -22.06 42.69 -17.91
C ARG A 805 -21.76 41.27 -17.44
N ILE A 806 -21.73 41.02 -16.13
CA ILE A 806 -21.57 39.67 -15.57
C ILE A 806 -22.69 38.75 -16.07
N PHE A 807 -23.95 39.22 -16.03
CA PHE A 807 -25.08 38.44 -16.55
C PHE A 807 -24.95 38.13 -18.05
N HIS A 808 -24.43 39.07 -18.86
CA HIS A 808 -24.11 38.78 -20.27
C HIS A 808 -23.02 37.71 -20.44
N GLY A 809 -22.00 37.68 -19.57
CA GLY A 809 -21.01 36.62 -19.52
C GLY A 809 -21.62 35.25 -19.20
N LEU A 810 -22.49 35.19 -18.19
CA LEU A 810 -23.22 33.98 -17.82
C LEU A 810 -24.10 33.47 -18.98
N VAL A 811 -24.87 34.36 -19.61
CA VAL A 811 -25.72 34.01 -20.77
C VAL A 811 -24.88 33.50 -21.94
N ALA A 812 -23.69 34.08 -22.16
CA ALA A 812 -22.80 33.67 -23.25
C ALA A 812 -22.32 32.22 -23.09
N ILE A 813 -22.01 31.80 -21.86
CA ILE A 813 -21.46 30.47 -21.60
C ILE A 813 -22.53 29.40 -21.35
N ALA A 814 -23.55 29.69 -20.54
CA ALA A 814 -24.60 28.75 -20.15
C ALA A 814 -25.80 28.72 -21.12
N GLY A 815 -25.81 29.63 -22.10
CA GLY A 815 -26.90 29.80 -23.06
C GLY A 815 -28.09 30.57 -22.48
N LYS A 816 -28.96 31.08 -23.36
CA LYS A 816 -30.16 31.82 -22.95
C LYS A 816 -31.21 30.86 -22.37
N ARG A 817 -31.33 30.82 -21.04
CA ARG A 817 -32.33 30.04 -20.30
C ARG A 817 -33.51 30.90 -19.81
N SER A 818 -34.64 30.27 -19.46
CA SER A 818 -35.77 30.95 -18.80
C SER A 818 -35.37 31.46 -17.41
N CYS A 819 -34.61 30.66 -16.67
CA CYS A 819 -33.94 31.00 -15.42
C CYS A 819 -32.61 30.24 -15.28
N TYR A 820 -31.76 30.65 -14.33
CA TYR A 820 -30.51 30.00 -13.96
C TYR A 820 -30.60 29.46 -12.54
N ASP A 821 -30.28 28.20 -12.37
CA ASP A 821 -30.34 27.57 -11.06
C ASP A 821 -28.99 27.67 -10.36
N THR A 822 -28.95 28.43 -9.26
CA THR A 822 -27.74 28.65 -8.47
C THR A 822 -27.29 27.40 -7.70
N LYS A 823 -28.12 26.34 -7.64
CA LYS A 823 -27.79 25.08 -6.97
C LYS A 823 -27.33 23.98 -7.95
N GLU A 824 -27.18 24.29 -9.25
CA GLU A 824 -26.80 23.35 -10.32
C GLU A 824 -25.51 22.56 -10.01
N PHE A 825 -24.52 23.20 -9.38
CA PHE A 825 -23.27 22.57 -8.98
C PHE A 825 -23.35 21.74 -7.69
N ASN A 826 -24.37 21.97 -6.89
CA ASN A 826 -24.53 21.43 -5.54
C ASN A 826 -25.66 20.37 -5.47
N TYR A 827 -26.24 19.98 -6.61
CA TYR A 827 -27.24 18.91 -6.65
C TYR A 827 -26.69 17.60 -6.11
N PRO A 828 -27.47 16.86 -5.30
CA PRO A 828 -27.07 15.61 -4.66
C PRO A 828 -27.07 14.44 -5.64
N THR A 829 -26.34 14.58 -6.75
CA THR A 829 -26.06 13.49 -7.68
C THR A 829 -25.16 12.45 -7.02
N GLU A 830 -25.18 11.21 -7.51
CA GLU A 830 -24.27 10.16 -7.04
C GLU A 830 -22.81 10.60 -7.08
N THR A 831 -22.38 11.22 -8.19
CA THR A 831 -21.02 11.77 -8.33
C THR A 831 -20.70 12.80 -7.25
N TYR A 832 -21.58 13.77 -7.04
CA TYR A 832 -21.38 14.81 -6.03
C TYR A 832 -21.30 14.22 -4.62
N LEU A 833 -22.23 13.33 -4.26
CA LEU A 833 -22.28 12.70 -2.94
C LEU A 833 -21.06 11.82 -2.68
N GLY A 834 -20.64 11.02 -3.67
CA GLY A 834 -19.47 10.16 -3.57
C GLY A 834 -18.18 10.96 -3.43
N TRP A 835 -17.98 11.98 -4.27
CA TRP A 835 -16.80 12.82 -4.19
C TRP A 835 -16.74 13.63 -2.89
N ARG A 836 -17.90 14.10 -2.39
CA ARG A 836 -18.01 14.77 -1.09
C ARG A 836 -17.57 13.86 0.06
N TRP A 837 -17.93 12.57 0.02
CA TRP A 837 -17.43 11.59 0.98
C TRP A 837 -15.91 11.43 0.89
N GLN A 838 -15.36 11.21 -0.32
CA GLN A 838 -13.92 11.01 -0.49
C GLN A 838 -13.10 12.19 0.03
N LYS A 839 -13.56 13.44 -0.18
CA LYS A 839 -12.96 14.64 0.41
C LYS A 839 -13.01 14.63 1.93
N CYS A 840 -14.13 14.21 2.50
CA CYS A 840 -14.32 14.16 3.96
C CYS A 840 -13.66 12.97 4.65
N SER A 841 -13.11 12.00 3.91
CA SER A 841 -12.37 10.87 4.45
C SER A 841 -10.86 11.00 4.20
N GLU A 842 -10.43 11.02 2.94
CA GLU A 842 -9.01 10.88 2.56
C GLU A 842 -8.50 12.00 1.63
N MET A 843 -9.33 12.53 0.73
CA MET A 843 -8.95 13.51 -0.30
C MET A 843 -9.00 14.94 0.22
N VAL A 844 -8.22 15.21 1.27
CA VAL A 844 -8.13 16.54 1.88
C VAL A 844 -7.22 17.43 1.06
N LEU A 845 -7.78 18.13 0.08
CA LEU A 845 -7.07 19.05 -0.81
C LEU A 845 -7.21 20.49 -0.26
N PRO A 846 -6.14 21.12 0.27
CA PRO A 846 -6.22 22.44 0.89
C PRO A 846 -6.24 23.54 -0.18
N ILE A 847 -7.34 23.64 -0.91
CA ILE A 847 -7.55 24.65 -1.97
C ILE A 847 -8.40 25.79 -1.40
N GLY A 848 -7.94 27.03 -1.57
CA GLY A 848 -8.66 28.23 -1.15
C GLY A 848 -8.23 29.49 -1.88
N HIS A 849 -8.94 30.59 -1.62
CA HIS A 849 -8.63 31.93 -2.15
C HIS A 849 -7.90 32.71 -1.05
N ALA A 850 -6.58 32.60 -0.93
CA ALA A 850 -5.86 33.50 -0.03
C ALA A 850 -5.74 34.91 -0.65
N THR A 851 -5.69 35.94 0.22
CA THR A 851 -5.33 37.34 -0.10
C THR A 851 -6.15 38.04 -1.21
N ASN A 852 -5.76 39.26 -1.61
CA ASN A 852 -6.35 40.05 -2.70
C ASN A 852 -5.73 39.74 -4.08
N ASP A 853 -4.98 38.64 -4.21
CA ASP A 853 -4.13 38.35 -5.38
C ASP A 853 -4.89 37.66 -6.54
N THR A 854 -6.03 37.03 -6.23
CA THR A 854 -6.90 36.41 -7.24
C THR A 854 -8.00 37.37 -7.73
N MET A 855 -8.78 36.95 -8.74
CA MET A 855 -9.99 37.68 -9.13
C MET A 855 -11.18 37.43 -8.20
N PHE A 856 -11.05 36.53 -7.22
CA PHE A 856 -12.11 36.06 -6.32
C PHE A 856 -12.05 36.78 -4.96
N GLN A 857 -13.08 36.60 -4.13
CA GLN A 857 -13.05 37.11 -2.75
C GLN A 857 -12.15 36.23 -1.87
N PRO A 858 -11.43 36.80 -0.89
CA PRO A 858 -10.60 36.02 0.03
C PRO A 858 -11.43 35.01 0.82
N GLU A 859 -11.08 33.74 0.69
CA GLU A 859 -11.61 32.58 1.40
C GLU A 859 -10.49 31.52 1.52
N PRO A 860 -9.54 31.68 2.44
CA PRO A 860 -8.45 30.72 2.63
C PRO A 860 -8.98 29.37 3.12
N PHE A 861 -8.24 28.29 2.82
CA PHE A 861 -8.59 26.98 3.33
C PHE A 861 -8.49 26.96 4.86
N ASN A 862 -9.40 26.26 5.53
CA ASN A 862 -9.38 26.14 6.98
C ASN A 862 -9.70 24.70 7.38
N LEU A 863 -8.65 23.97 7.77
CA LEU A 863 -8.74 22.56 8.14
C LEU A 863 -9.72 22.33 9.31
N ASN A 864 -9.74 23.21 10.31
CA ASN A 864 -10.65 23.06 11.46
C ASN A 864 -12.11 23.22 11.06
N ARG A 865 -12.42 24.17 10.16
CA ARG A 865 -13.77 24.34 9.58
C ARG A 865 -14.14 23.12 8.75
N PHE A 866 -13.24 22.64 7.90
CA PHE A 866 -13.42 21.45 7.08
C PHE A 866 -13.71 20.19 7.92
N ILE A 867 -12.93 19.96 8.99
CA ILE A 867 -13.15 18.86 9.94
C ILE A 867 -14.54 18.94 10.57
N LYS A 868 -14.98 20.13 11.00
CA LYS A 868 -16.32 20.31 11.60
C LYS A 868 -17.44 20.01 10.61
N GLU A 869 -17.31 20.44 9.36
CA GLU A 869 -18.28 20.15 8.30
C GLU A 869 -18.37 18.65 8.02
N CYS A 870 -17.23 17.97 7.84
CA CYS A 870 -17.21 16.54 7.59
C CYS A 870 -17.78 15.71 8.74
N ASN A 871 -17.48 16.09 9.99
CA ASN A 871 -18.11 15.49 11.16
C ASN A 871 -19.62 15.73 11.19
N SER A 872 -20.10 16.91 10.83
CA SER A 872 -21.54 17.20 10.77
C SER A 872 -22.27 16.40 9.69
N LEU A 873 -21.60 16.09 8.56
CA LEU A 873 -22.22 15.42 7.43
C LEU A 873 -22.20 13.90 7.56
N TYR A 874 -21.11 13.35 8.10
CA TYR A 874 -20.85 11.92 8.06
C TYR A 874 -20.46 11.31 9.41
N SER A 875 -20.31 12.11 10.46
CA SER A 875 -19.77 11.68 11.76
C SER A 875 -18.38 11.04 11.64
N VAL A 876 -17.57 11.58 10.72
CA VAL A 876 -16.23 11.08 10.40
C VAL A 876 -15.26 12.27 10.37
N SER A 877 -14.10 12.08 10.98
CA SER A 877 -13.01 13.06 10.92
C SER A 877 -12.08 12.72 9.75
N PRO A 878 -11.79 13.65 8.83
CA PRO A 878 -10.86 13.41 7.74
C PRO A 878 -9.46 13.06 8.25
N ARG A 879 -8.72 12.25 7.48
CA ARG A 879 -7.32 11.86 7.76
C ARG A 879 -6.37 12.58 6.79
N PRO A 880 -5.99 13.85 7.02
CA PRO A 880 -5.32 14.69 6.03
C PRO A 880 -3.93 14.18 5.60
N HIS A 881 -3.23 13.47 6.49
CA HIS A 881 -1.88 12.97 6.23
C HIS A 881 -1.85 11.56 5.65
N TRP A 882 -2.99 10.86 5.56
CA TRP A 882 -2.99 9.46 5.15
C TRP A 882 -2.55 9.27 3.70
N VAL A 883 -2.94 10.17 2.79
CA VAL A 883 -2.51 10.11 1.39
C VAL A 883 -1.00 10.24 1.27
N THR A 884 -0.38 11.16 2.02
CA THR A 884 1.07 11.37 1.98
C THR A 884 1.84 10.26 2.69
N THR A 885 1.31 9.67 3.76
CA THR A 885 1.86 8.46 4.39
C THR A 885 1.78 7.25 3.47
N TYR A 886 0.63 7.03 2.82
CA TYR A 886 0.42 5.83 2.01
C TYR A 886 1.07 5.95 0.63
N TYR A 887 0.86 7.03 -0.11
CA TYR A 887 1.35 7.15 -1.50
C TYR A 887 2.65 7.97 -1.65
N GLY A 888 3.12 8.59 -0.56
CA GLY A 888 4.20 9.57 -0.60
C GLY A 888 3.68 10.98 -0.89
N GLY A 889 4.52 12.00 -0.77
CA GLY A 889 4.14 13.38 -1.10
C GLY A 889 5.19 14.44 -0.78
N ARG A 890 5.81 14.36 0.40
CA ARG A 890 6.93 15.25 0.75
C ARG A 890 8.16 14.89 -0.07
N ASP A 891 8.96 15.88 -0.46
CA ASP A 891 10.16 15.71 -1.30
C ASP A 891 9.95 14.79 -2.51
N ILE A 892 8.76 14.86 -3.11
CA ILE A 892 8.29 13.96 -4.18
C ILE A 892 9.29 13.82 -5.33
N LYS A 893 10.09 14.85 -5.62
CA LYS A 893 11.16 14.79 -6.64
C LYS A 893 12.25 13.80 -6.24
N LEU A 894 12.80 13.94 -5.04
CA LEU A 894 13.81 13.02 -4.49
C LEU A 894 13.23 11.62 -4.34
N ILE A 895 12.01 11.53 -3.83
CA ILE A 895 11.28 10.30 -3.57
C ILE A 895 11.03 9.57 -4.90
N LEU A 896 10.29 10.16 -5.85
CA LEU A 896 9.98 9.51 -7.12
C LEU A 896 11.24 9.21 -7.93
N HIS A 897 12.26 10.08 -7.94
CA HIS A 897 13.53 9.83 -8.64
C HIS A 897 14.17 8.49 -8.27
N ARG A 898 14.04 8.07 -7.00
CA ARG A 898 14.74 6.90 -6.47
C ARG A 898 13.97 5.59 -6.61
N PHE A 899 12.64 5.63 -6.72
CA PHE A 899 11.84 4.39 -6.72
C PHE A 899 10.74 4.32 -7.78
N ALA A 900 10.24 5.47 -8.26
CA ALA A 900 9.19 5.43 -9.26
C ALA A 900 9.81 5.25 -10.65
N SER A 901 9.05 4.64 -11.55
CA SER A 901 9.48 4.45 -12.93
C SER A 901 8.27 4.30 -13.84
N ASN A 902 8.47 4.68 -15.11
CA ASN A 902 7.50 4.58 -16.19
C ASN A 902 6.17 5.29 -15.87
N ILE A 903 6.25 6.58 -15.54
CA ILE A 903 5.06 7.42 -15.35
C ILE A 903 5.20 8.67 -16.22
N ILE A 904 4.20 8.93 -17.06
CA ILE A 904 4.02 10.21 -17.73
C ILE A 904 3.06 11.03 -16.88
N PHE A 905 3.52 12.19 -16.40
CA PHE A 905 2.68 13.21 -15.79
C PHE A 905 2.34 14.24 -16.87
N SER A 906 1.15 14.12 -17.44
CA SER A 906 0.69 15.00 -18.51
C SER A 906 -0.11 16.18 -17.93
N ASN A 907 0.16 17.43 -18.33
CA ASN A 907 -0.53 18.61 -17.77
C ASN A 907 -0.78 19.71 -18.82
N GLY A 908 -1.96 20.32 -18.76
CA GLY A 908 -2.23 21.58 -19.45
C GLY A 908 -1.96 22.78 -18.53
N LEU A 909 -1.19 23.80 -18.96
CA LEU A 909 -0.90 24.96 -18.09
C LEU A 909 -2.07 25.96 -17.96
N ARG A 910 -3.19 25.72 -18.66
CA ARG A 910 -4.48 26.39 -18.42
C ARG A 910 -5.37 25.62 -17.46
N ASP A 911 -5.07 24.36 -17.22
CA ASP A 911 -5.75 23.56 -16.20
C ASP A 911 -5.35 24.09 -14.82
N PRO A 912 -6.30 24.57 -14.01
CA PRO A 912 -6.03 24.99 -12.65
C PRO A 912 -5.42 23.90 -11.77
N TYR A 913 -5.65 22.62 -12.05
CA TYR A 913 -5.04 21.52 -11.29
C TYR A 913 -3.54 21.33 -11.59
N SER A 914 -3.02 21.94 -12.67
CA SER A 914 -1.59 21.86 -13.01
C SER A 914 -0.69 22.44 -11.91
N SER A 915 -1.19 23.35 -11.06
CA SER A 915 -0.44 23.88 -9.91
C SER A 915 -0.17 22.85 -8.81
N GLY A 916 -0.89 21.72 -8.81
CA GLY A 916 -0.61 20.55 -7.96
C GLY A 916 -0.10 19.33 -8.73
N GLY A 917 0.24 19.50 -10.01
CA GLY A 917 0.79 18.45 -10.86
C GLY A 917 2.32 18.42 -10.89
N VAL A 918 2.89 17.38 -11.49
CA VAL A 918 4.33 17.29 -11.77
C VAL A 918 4.62 17.93 -13.14
N LEU A 919 5.40 19.01 -13.15
CA LEU A 919 5.68 19.83 -14.34
C LEU A 919 7.13 19.77 -14.83
N GLU A 920 7.95 18.89 -14.26
CA GLU A 920 9.32 18.68 -14.72
C GLU A 920 9.66 17.19 -14.78
N ASN A 921 10.57 16.83 -15.68
CA ASN A 921 11.11 15.47 -15.70
C ASN A 921 11.84 15.21 -14.39
N ILE A 922 11.44 14.14 -13.70
CA ILE A 922 12.09 13.69 -12.47
C ILE A 922 13.21 12.72 -12.82
N SER A 923 13.02 11.84 -13.81
CA SER A 923 14.02 10.91 -14.33
C SER A 923 13.75 10.59 -15.80
N ASP A 924 14.61 9.78 -16.44
CA ASP A 924 14.43 9.34 -17.83
C ASP A 924 13.12 8.57 -18.08
N THR A 925 12.50 8.03 -17.02
CA THR A 925 11.24 7.27 -17.09
C THR A 925 10.08 7.92 -16.33
N LEU A 926 10.35 9.05 -15.66
CA LEU A 926 9.36 9.86 -14.95
C LEU A 926 9.33 11.24 -15.59
N VAL A 927 8.46 11.36 -16.57
CA VAL A 927 8.49 12.46 -17.53
C VAL A 927 7.28 13.35 -17.35
N ALA A 928 7.51 14.66 -17.32
CA ALA A 928 6.45 15.64 -17.37
C ALA A 928 6.22 16.06 -18.82
N VAL A 929 5.01 15.88 -19.31
CA VAL A 929 4.60 16.31 -20.64
C VAL A 929 3.57 17.42 -20.46
N TYR A 930 3.90 18.67 -20.77
CA TYR A 930 2.96 19.76 -20.55
C TYR A 930 2.90 20.75 -21.70
N THR A 931 1.75 21.41 -21.83
CA THR A 931 1.50 22.36 -22.91
C THR A 931 0.92 23.67 -22.39
N ARG A 932 1.38 24.79 -22.96
CA ARG A 932 0.95 26.15 -22.54
C ARG A 932 -0.55 26.39 -22.71
N HIS A 933 -1.15 25.77 -23.72
CA HIS A 933 -2.54 25.99 -24.09
C HIS A 933 -3.45 24.79 -23.76
N GLY A 934 -2.90 23.71 -23.21
CA GLY A 934 -3.67 22.56 -22.75
C GLY A 934 -4.54 22.93 -21.56
N SER A 935 -5.77 22.43 -21.58
CA SER A 935 -6.72 22.43 -20.46
C SER A 935 -6.77 21.04 -19.82
N HIS A 936 -7.70 20.84 -18.89
CA HIS A 936 -7.81 19.62 -18.10
C HIS A 936 -8.01 18.36 -18.96
N CYS A 937 -7.14 17.36 -18.80
CA CYS A 937 -7.21 16.04 -19.43
C CYS A 937 -7.30 15.99 -20.97
N LEU A 938 -6.96 17.06 -21.67
CA LEU A 938 -7.22 17.19 -23.11
C LEU A 938 -6.47 16.16 -23.98
N ASP A 939 -5.29 15.73 -23.54
CA ASP A 939 -4.45 14.71 -24.17
C ASP A 939 -5.13 13.35 -24.25
N ILE A 940 -5.97 12.99 -23.27
CA ILE A 940 -6.64 11.68 -23.23
C ILE A 940 -8.02 11.65 -23.91
N LEU A 941 -8.55 12.81 -24.31
CA LEU A 941 -9.79 12.94 -25.07
C LEU A 941 -9.64 12.42 -26.52
N PRO A 942 -10.74 12.17 -27.27
CA PRO A 942 -10.67 11.65 -28.62
C PRO A 942 -9.99 12.65 -29.55
N SER A 943 -9.17 12.12 -30.46
CA SER A 943 -8.54 12.94 -31.48
C SER A 943 -9.57 13.51 -32.46
N GLN A 944 -9.43 14.81 -32.76
CA GLN A 944 -10.27 15.53 -33.70
C GLN A 944 -9.40 16.14 -34.80
N LYS A 945 -9.98 16.27 -36.01
CA LYS A 945 -9.29 16.93 -37.13
C LYS A 945 -8.99 18.41 -36.86
N SER A 946 -9.77 19.04 -35.97
CA SER A 946 -9.60 20.42 -35.53
C SER A 946 -8.57 20.57 -34.40
N ASP A 947 -7.99 19.48 -33.91
CA ASP A 947 -7.02 19.55 -32.82
C ASP A 947 -5.81 20.37 -33.25
N PRO A 948 -5.36 21.32 -32.41
CA PRO A 948 -4.21 22.13 -32.73
C PRO A 948 -2.94 21.27 -32.76
N GLN A 949 -1.98 21.66 -33.59
CA GLN A 949 -0.75 20.89 -33.82
C GLN A 949 0.02 20.57 -32.52
N TRP A 950 -0.01 21.45 -31.52
CA TRP A 950 0.65 21.21 -30.23
C TRP A 950 0.01 20.04 -29.47
N LEU A 951 -1.30 19.84 -29.56
CA LEU A 951 -2.02 18.73 -28.90
C LEU A 951 -1.70 17.41 -29.60
N VAL A 952 -1.67 17.43 -30.93
CA VAL A 952 -1.25 16.28 -31.74
C VAL A 952 0.18 15.85 -31.39
N MET A 953 1.09 16.82 -31.21
CA MET A 953 2.47 16.54 -30.83
C MET A 953 2.61 16.02 -29.40
N GLN A 954 1.83 16.54 -28.44
CA GLN A 954 1.76 16.03 -27.08
C GLN A 954 1.37 14.54 -27.06
N ARG A 955 0.25 14.19 -27.70
CA ARG A 955 -0.19 12.78 -27.79
C ARG A 955 0.83 11.88 -28.48
N LYS A 956 1.49 12.39 -29.53
CA LYS A 956 2.56 11.65 -30.20
C LYS A 956 3.72 11.36 -29.26
N MET A 957 4.14 12.34 -28.45
CA MET A 957 5.20 12.18 -27.46
C MET A 957 4.85 11.11 -26.42
N GLU A 958 3.64 11.16 -25.87
CA GLU A 958 3.13 10.15 -24.92
C GLU A 958 3.17 8.74 -25.51
N VAL A 959 2.72 8.58 -26.75
CA VAL A 959 2.70 7.30 -27.47
C VAL A 959 4.12 6.76 -27.72
N GLU A 960 5.07 7.60 -28.12
CA GLU A 960 6.46 7.16 -28.34
C GLU A 960 7.14 6.74 -27.04
N ILE A 961 6.87 7.41 -25.92
CA ILE A 961 7.39 7.03 -24.60
C ILE A 961 6.84 5.67 -24.18
N ILE A 962 5.51 5.49 -24.29
CA ILE A 962 4.84 4.22 -24.00
C ILE A 962 5.37 3.08 -24.89
N LYS A 963 5.63 3.36 -26.17
CA LYS A 963 6.25 2.41 -27.09
C LYS A 963 7.66 2.02 -26.63
N GLY A 964 8.49 2.99 -26.23
CA GLY A 964 9.82 2.71 -25.70
C GLY A 964 9.80 1.79 -24.47
N TRP A 965 8.83 1.97 -23.57
CA TRP A 965 8.65 1.05 -22.43
C TRP A 965 8.26 -0.36 -22.88
N MET A 966 7.40 -0.50 -23.90
CA MET A 966 7.02 -1.80 -24.44
C MET A 966 8.16 -2.50 -25.19
N ASP A 967 8.95 -1.75 -25.97
CA ASP A 967 10.10 -2.31 -26.67
C ASP A 967 11.14 -2.86 -25.68
N LYS A 968 11.43 -2.11 -24.61
CA LYS A 968 12.22 -2.60 -23.48
C LYS A 968 11.55 -3.79 -22.80
N TYR A 969 10.21 -3.78 -22.69
CA TYR A 969 9.46 -4.87 -22.09
C TYR A 969 9.74 -6.21 -22.76
N TYR A 970 9.54 -6.24 -24.07
CA TYR A 970 9.68 -7.44 -24.89
C TYR A 970 11.15 -7.86 -25.04
N THR A 971 12.08 -6.91 -25.03
CA THR A 971 13.53 -7.21 -25.03
C THR A 971 13.93 -7.98 -23.76
N ASP A 972 13.56 -7.50 -22.57
CA ASP A 972 13.88 -8.23 -21.33
C ASP A 972 13.17 -9.59 -21.27
N LEU A 973 11.94 -9.68 -21.81
CA LEU A 973 11.18 -10.93 -21.85
C LEU A 973 11.83 -11.95 -22.80
N ALA A 974 12.40 -11.50 -23.93
CA ALA A 974 13.12 -12.35 -24.86
C ALA A 974 14.44 -12.86 -24.24
N ASN A 975 15.19 -12.00 -23.55
CA ASN A 975 16.44 -12.37 -22.86
C ASN A 975 16.24 -13.37 -21.69
N ARG A 976 15.00 -13.60 -21.28
CA ARG A 976 14.63 -14.59 -20.25
C ARG A 976 14.47 -16.01 -20.83
N ARG A 977 14.03 -16.12 -22.08
CA ARG A 977 13.84 -17.40 -22.77
C ARG A 977 15.18 -17.92 -23.28
#